data_AF-A0AAV9PLW4-F1
#
_entry.id   AF-A0AAV9PLW4-F1
#
_cell.length_a   1.000
_cell.length_b   1.000
_cell.length_c   1.000
_cell.angle_alpha   90.00
_cell.angle_beta   90.00
_cell.angle_gamma   90.00
#
_symmetry.space_group_name_H-M   'P 1'
#
loop_
_entity.id
_entity.type
_entity.pdbx_description
1 polymer ?
#
loop_
_entity_poly.entity_id
_entity_poly.type
_entity_poly.pdbx_seq_one_letter_code
_entity_poly.pdbx_strand_id
1 'polypeptide(L)'
;MSSIKDYRLLQYDEVLKRYPPVPSDSSHTKSIASQRPYLPVLVVLDDDPTGTQTCHDINVLTVSDHETLLKEFRSSPSGFFILTNSRALPTAEARQLITTICRAVKDAAAAAGQEIEIVLRGDSTLRGHFPDEPEVVEEVLGQHDAWILAPFFEQGGRLTIDDVHYVRGPEGELTPAAQTPFAKDASFGYCNSNLRRYIVEKSNGRITDDRICSVSIADIRNGGAQKVCENLMSAPPHAVVIVNAIATSDMEVFLLGLLEARMRGKRFLYRTGAAFVSTRLAIEEIPPLSPSSLAMDISPRAPGGLILAGSYVPKTTAQLQALTDGRKDVLETICLEVKDLLDASTARAAVLEAADRAGEAILASRDVLVMTSRELITGKDGNSSLRIGQAVADALVLFLRLLIPRPRYIIAKGGITSSDAASKGLRMRRAEICGQAASGVPLWRCDEKSSKYPGVPFVVFPGNVGQDGTLRDLVERWSIPEKSTQPEMQYQNLGSTGLKVSRVILGCMGFGNPNWQGSPWVLPDSESLPLLKRAYDTGLNTWETADTYSNGHSELIIGKAMKQYDIPRSKVVIISKIYHPVLEDTPDLRSQPAANDGPLANQMGLSRKRIFEAVEGSLRRLQTPYLDVLMLHKLDVETPVEEIMRALHDLVVAGKVHYLGASNLRCWQLAKMQFTAKMHGWTPFSCISPLWNLLYREEERELVPFCRSEGIAILPWSPLARGLLGRPYHKQTARSQVDAKTKQWFKGEQDEAVVGKLEALAERKGRSMAAVATAWLLHQGSCPILGLATDSRIENVREAFAVEFEPGEVRELEDAYGSVQMIEM
;
A
#
# COMPACT_ATOMS: atom_id res chain seq x y z
N MET A 1 0.72 49.67 1.32
CA MET A 1 -0.26 48.69 0.84
C MET A 1 0.10 48.30 -0.60
N SER A 2 0.95 47.28 -0.77
CA SER A 2 1.08 46.55 -2.03
C SER A 2 0.23 45.29 -1.90
N SER A 3 -0.84 45.22 -2.69
CA SER A 3 -1.87 44.19 -2.68
C SER A 3 -1.33 42.83 -3.14
N ILE A 4 -1.65 41.74 -2.43
CA ILE A 4 -2.05 40.36 -2.85
C ILE A 4 -1.43 39.69 -4.13
N LYS A 5 -0.70 40.37 -5.01
CA LYS A 5 -0.24 39.88 -6.31
C LYS A 5 1.28 39.87 -6.31
N ASP A 6 1.87 38.68 -6.39
CA ASP A 6 3.16 38.38 -7.07
C ASP A 6 3.83 37.08 -6.60
N TYR A 7 3.18 36.27 -5.75
CA TYR A 7 3.65 34.89 -5.54
C TYR A 7 3.17 34.01 -6.70
N ARG A 8 4.10 33.62 -7.57
CA ARG A 8 3.83 32.72 -8.71
C ARG A 8 3.42 31.33 -8.20
N LEU A 9 2.47 30.72 -8.89
CA LEU A 9 2.26 29.28 -8.83
C LEU A 9 3.52 28.61 -9.37
N LEU A 10 4.00 27.59 -8.67
CA LEU A 10 5.18 26.81 -9.06
C LEU A 10 4.77 25.36 -9.31
N GLN A 11 5.58 24.63 -10.09
CA GLN A 11 5.44 23.19 -10.24
C GLN A 11 6.53 22.48 -9.43
N TYR A 12 6.13 21.46 -8.65
CA TYR A 12 7.04 20.78 -7.72
C TYR A 12 8.28 20.21 -8.42
N ASP A 13 8.10 19.58 -9.58
CA ASP A 13 9.20 18.99 -10.37
C ASP A 13 10.18 20.04 -10.92
N GLU A 14 9.70 21.27 -11.18
CA GLU A 14 10.55 22.38 -11.61
C GLU A 14 11.35 22.94 -10.42
N VAL A 15 10.72 23.02 -9.25
CA VAL A 15 11.38 23.47 -8.02
C VAL A 15 12.51 22.51 -7.63
N LEU A 16 12.30 21.20 -7.72
CA LEU A 16 13.34 20.22 -7.41
C LEU A 16 14.59 20.39 -8.30
N LYS A 17 14.42 20.81 -9.56
CA LYS A 17 15.52 21.07 -10.49
C LYS A 17 16.23 22.40 -10.25
N ARG A 18 15.58 23.36 -9.57
CA ARG A 18 16.12 24.71 -9.32
C ARG A 18 17.17 24.74 -8.21
N TYR A 19 17.09 23.82 -7.25
CA TYR A 19 17.98 23.77 -6.09
C TYR A 19 19.02 22.66 -6.22
N PRO A 20 20.14 22.75 -5.48
CA PRO A 20 21.12 21.66 -5.41
C PRO A 20 20.44 20.32 -5.10
N PRO A 21 20.96 19.19 -5.58
CA PRO A 21 20.33 17.89 -5.36
C PRO A 21 20.11 17.61 -3.88
N VAL A 22 19.00 16.91 -3.59
CA VAL A 22 18.65 16.47 -2.24
C VAL A 22 19.79 15.59 -1.70
N PRO A 23 20.38 15.90 -0.53
CA PRO A 23 21.39 15.06 0.09
C PRO A 23 20.86 13.64 0.27
N SER A 24 21.49 12.65 -0.36
CA SER A 24 21.01 11.27 -0.38
C SER A 24 21.50 10.43 0.80
N ASP A 25 22.04 11.05 1.85
CA ASP A 25 22.81 10.35 2.87
C ASP A 25 21.99 9.98 4.10
N SER A 26 21.71 8.67 4.25
CA SER A 26 21.13 8.06 5.45
C SER A 26 21.98 8.24 6.73
N SER A 27 23.19 8.83 6.63
CA SER A 27 24.07 9.10 7.77
C SER A 27 23.56 10.23 8.68
N HIS A 28 22.73 11.15 8.19
CA HIS A 28 22.28 12.30 8.98
C HIS A 28 21.37 11.87 10.14
N THR A 29 20.36 11.04 9.87
CA THR A 29 19.44 10.52 10.90
C THR A 29 20.22 9.75 11.98
N LYS A 30 21.20 8.92 11.58
CA LYS A 30 22.09 8.20 12.50
C LYS A 30 22.93 9.16 13.35
N SER A 31 23.42 10.24 12.75
CA SER A 31 24.19 11.28 13.45
C SER A 31 23.33 11.98 14.50
N ILE A 32 22.08 12.34 14.16
CA ILE A 32 21.13 12.91 15.12
C ILE A 32 20.81 11.91 16.24
N ALA A 33 20.55 10.65 15.89
CA ALA A 33 20.27 9.58 16.85
C ALA A 33 21.42 9.39 17.86
N SER A 34 22.68 9.52 17.41
CA SER A 34 23.85 9.39 18.29
C SER A 34 23.98 10.51 19.33
N GLN A 35 23.41 11.69 19.06
CA GLN A 35 23.42 12.84 19.98
C GLN A 35 22.25 12.81 20.97
N ARG A 36 21.16 12.11 20.63
CA ARG A 36 19.90 12.05 21.39
C ARG A 36 20.06 11.80 22.91
N PRO A 37 20.96 10.92 23.41
CA PRO A 37 21.14 10.71 24.85
C PRO A 37 21.64 11.93 25.63
N TYR A 38 22.27 12.90 24.96
CA TYR A 38 22.85 14.10 25.56
C TYR A 38 21.96 15.33 25.42
N LEU A 39 20.79 15.18 24.80
CA LEU A 39 19.86 16.27 24.55
C LEU A 39 18.75 16.31 25.61
N PRO A 40 18.20 17.49 25.93
CA PRO A 40 17.04 17.58 26.79
C PRO A 40 15.85 16.82 26.23
N VAL A 41 14.93 16.44 27.13
CA VAL A 41 13.66 15.84 26.76
C VAL A 41 12.85 16.83 25.95
N LEU A 42 12.44 16.42 24.75
CA LEU A 42 11.62 17.24 23.86
C LEU A 42 10.15 17.13 24.27
N VAL A 43 9.59 18.19 24.86
CA VAL A 43 8.17 18.26 25.22
C VAL A 43 7.43 19.01 24.13
N VAL A 44 6.57 18.28 23.41
CA VAL A 44 5.86 18.81 22.23
C VAL A 44 4.46 19.24 22.64
N LEU A 45 4.17 20.53 22.60
CA LEU A 45 2.82 21.06 22.80
C LEU A 45 2.13 21.12 21.44
N ASP A 46 1.15 20.23 21.24
CA ASP A 46 0.43 20.10 19.97
C ASP A 46 -0.89 20.87 20.02
N ASP A 47 -1.07 21.83 19.12
CA ASP A 47 -2.25 22.70 19.05
C ASP A 47 -3.51 22.01 18.47
N ASP A 48 -3.35 20.80 17.92
CA ASP A 48 -4.38 19.96 17.28
C ASP A 48 -3.95 18.48 17.35
N PRO A 49 -4.81 17.50 17.69
CA PRO A 49 -4.42 16.08 17.81
C PRO A 49 -3.80 15.44 16.55
N THR A 50 -3.91 16.09 15.40
CA THR A 50 -3.37 15.59 14.13
C THR A 50 -1.84 15.69 14.03
N GLY A 51 -1.13 16.29 14.98
CA GLY A 51 0.30 16.58 14.84
C GLY A 51 1.28 15.44 15.06
N THR A 52 0.78 14.31 15.52
CA THR A 52 1.56 13.09 15.76
C THR A 52 1.90 12.31 14.48
N GLN A 53 1.60 12.89 13.31
CA GLN A 53 1.67 12.27 11.98
C GLN A 53 2.98 11.56 11.64
N THR A 54 4.13 12.16 11.96
CA THR A 54 5.44 11.66 11.52
C THR A 54 6.17 10.85 12.59
N CYS A 55 5.50 10.54 13.70
CA CYS A 55 6.11 9.93 14.87
C CYS A 55 5.60 8.51 15.12
N HIS A 56 6.42 7.68 15.76
CA HIS A 56 6.06 6.39 16.33
C HIS A 56 6.94 6.10 17.57
N ASP A 57 6.54 5.13 18.39
CA ASP A 57 7.23 4.65 19.59
C ASP A 57 7.51 5.74 20.64
N ILE A 58 6.62 6.73 20.71
CA ILE A 58 6.63 7.81 21.71
C ILE A 58 5.21 8.07 22.22
N ASN A 59 5.08 8.72 23.37
CA ASN A 59 3.78 8.92 24.01
C ASN A 59 3.15 10.26 23.64
N VAL A 60 1.82 10.28 23.65
CA VAL A 60 0.97 11.47 23.68
C VAL A 60 0.14 11.48 24.96
N LEU A 61 0.19 12.59 25.67
CA LEU A 61 -0.57 12.85 26.89
C LEU A 61 -1.74 13.77 26.56
N THR A 62 -2.94 13.43 27.03
CA THR A 62 -4.13 14.29 26.90
C THR A 62 -4.39 15.11 28.16
N VAL A 63 -3.59 14.88 29.20
CA VAL A 63 -3.66 15.53 30.51
C VAL A 63 -2.26 15.99 30.91
N SER A 64 -2.20 17.06 31.70
CA SER A 64 -0.96 17.68 32.17
C SER A 64 -0.87 17.72 33.70
N ASP A 65 -1.56 16.83 34.41
CA ASP A 65 -1.40 16.71 35.85
C ASP A 65 -0.01 16.19 36.24
N HIS A 66 0.42 16.58 37.44
CA HIS A 66 1.76 16.30 37.93
C HIS A 66 2.08 14.80 37.96
N GLU A 67 1.13 13.95 38.36
CA GLU A 67 1.36 12.49 38.46
C GLU A 67 1.67 11.88 37.08
N THR A 68 0.87 12.22 36.07
CA THR A 68 1.04 11.71 34.71
C THR A 68 2.36 12.20 34.10
N LEU A 69 2.68 13.49 34.25
CA LEU A 69 3.94 14.06 33.76
C LEU A 69 5.16 13.46 34.46
N LEU A 70 5.10 13.30 35.78
CA LEU A 70 6.21 12.72 36.55
C LEU A 70 6.44 11.26 36.17
N LYS A 71 5.37 10.49 35.94
CA LYS A 71 5.46 9.11 35.43
C LYS A 71 6.11 9.08 34.05
N GLU A 72 5.74 10.00 33.16
CA GLU A 72 6.32 10.09 31.82
C GLU A 72 7.81 10.43 31.91
N PHE A 73 8.22 11.47 32.62
CA PHE A 73 9.64 11.82 32.80
C PHE A 73 10.46 10.70 33.45
N ARG A 74 9.92 10.00 34.45
CA ARG A 74 10.59 8.84 35.07
C ARG A 74 10.81 7.66 34.13
N SER A 75 10.11 7.58 33.00
CA SER A 75 10.39 6.60 31.95
C SER A 75 11.61 6.95 31.10
N SER A 76 12.27 8.08 31.39
CA SER A 76 13.41 8.63 30.65
C SER A 76 13.14 8.77 29.14
N PRO A 77 12.04 9.42 28.73
CA PRO A 77 11.70 9.58 27.34
C PRO A 77 12.66 10.56 26.70
N SER A 78 12.93 10.39 25.41
CA SER A 78 13.66 11.43 24.66
C SER A 78 12.75 12.56 24.20
N GLY A 79 11.44 12.29 24.13
CA GLY A 79 10.41 13.29 23.94
C GLY A 79 9.02 12.67 23.95
N PHE A 80 8.01 13.50 24.16
CA PHE A 80 6.60 13.11 24.20
C PHE A 80 5.72 14.31 23.85
N PHE A 81 4.48 14.02 23.45
CA PHE A 81 3.48 15.01 23.10
C PHE A 81 2.57 15.31 24.29
N ILE A 82 2.16 16.56 24.41
CA ILE A 82 1.03 16.99 25.23
C ILE A 82 0.00 17.61 24.27
N LEU A 83 -1.16 16.98 24.20
CA LEU A 83 -2.27 17.47 23.41
C LEU A 83 -2.90 18.66 24.11
N THR A 84 -2.71 19.86 23.56
CA THR A 84 -3.29 21.08 24.11
C THR A 84 -4.66 21.37 23.50
N ASN A 85 -4.83 21.07 22.21
CA ASN A 85 -5.99 21.49 21.43
C ASN A 85 -6.27 23.01 21.56
N SER A 86 -5.22 23.82 21.76
CA SER A 86 -5.30 25.27 22.02
C SER A 86 -5.98 26.05 20.89
N ARG A 87 -5.94 25.53 19.66
CA ARG A 87 -6.60 26.13 18.48
C ARG A 87 -8.13 26.17 18.59
N ALA A 88 -8.71 25.31 19.42
CA ALA A 88 -10.15 25.32 19.70
C ALA A 88 -10.55 26.38 20.75
N LEU A 89 -9.58 27.06 21.37
CA LEU A 89 -9.80 28.03 22.44
C LEU A 89 -9.57 29.47 21.96
N PRO A 90 -10.27 30.46 22.55
CA PRO A 90 -9.90 31.87 22.44
C PRO A 90 -8.47 32.12 22.93
N THR A 91 -7.80 33.15 22.40
CA THR A 91 -6.38 33.43 22.69
C THR A 91 -6.07 33.56 24.19
N ALA A 92 -6.91 34.24 24.97
CA ALA A 92 -6.69 34.38 26.41
C ALA A 92 -6.69 33.03 27.15
N GLU A 93 -7.63 32.15 26.79
CA GLU A 93 -7.73 30.80 27.37
C GLU A 93 -6.58 29.90 26.90
N ALA A 94 -6.18 29.99 25.63
CA ALA A 94 -5.01 29.30 25.10
C ALA A 94 -3.73 29.70 25.84
N ARG A 95 -3.53 31.01 26.09
CA ARG A 95 -2.39 31.50 26.89
C ARG A 95 -2.41 30.94 28.31
N GLN A 96 -3.57 30.92 28.97
CA GLN A 96 -3.71 30.35 30.31
C GLN A 96 -3.43 28.85 30.35
N LEU A 97 -3.91 28.11 29.34
CA LEU A 97 -3.65 26.68 29.20
C LEU A 97 -2.16 26.39 29.04
N ILE A 98 -1.48 27.07 28.11
CA ILE A 98 -0.04 26.90 27.88
C ILE A 98 0.75 27.29 29.13
N THR A 99 0.37 28.37 29.82
CA THR A 99 0.99 28.76 31.10
C THR A 99 0.90 27.62 32.12
N THR A 100 -0.27 27.00 32.26
CA THR A 100 -0.52 25.91 33.21
C THR A 100 0.31 24.69 32.85
N ILE A 101 0.33 24.30 31.57
CA ILE A 101 1.10 23.16 31.08
C ILE A 101 2.60 23.39 31.28
N CYS A 102 3.13 24.55 30.89
CA CYS A 102 4.56 24.86 31.03
C CYS A 102 5.01 24.83 32.50
N ARG A 103 4.19 25.32 33.44
CA ARG A 103 4.48 25.21 34.88
C ARG A 103 4.52 23.75 35.34
N ALA A 104 3.50 22.98 34.99
CA ALA A 104 3.42 21.56 35.37
C ALA A 104 4.57 20.74 34.78
N VAL A 105 4.95 21.01 33.52
CA VAL A 105 6.09 20.38 32.84
C VAL A 105 7.40 20.76 33.54
N LYS A 106 7.61 22.05 33.84
CA LYS A 106 8.81 22.52 34.57
C LYS A 106 8.95 21.85 35.93
N ASP A 107 7.86 21.79 36.69
CA ASP A 107 7.85 21.20 38.03
C ASP A 107 8.11 19.68 37.98
N ALA A 108 7.47 18.97 37.05
CA ALA A 108 7.67 17.53 36.89
C ALA A 108 9.07 17.17 36.37
N ALA A 109 9.61 17.94 35.43
CA ALA A 109 10.96 17.77 34.92
C ALA A 109 12.02 18.01 36.01
N ALA A 110 11.85 19.07 36.80
CA ALA A 110 12.72 19.34 37.94
C ALA A 110 12.66 18.22 38.99
N ALA A 111 11.48 17.69 39.28
CA ALA A 111 11.29 16.55 40.19
C ALA A 111 11.91 15.24 39.66
N ALA A 112 12.05 15.09 38.34
CA ALA A 112 12.71 13.95 37.70
C ALA A 112 14.22 14.18 37.46
N GLY A 113 14.75 15.38 37.71
CA GLY A 113 16.14 15.74 37.44
C GLY A 113 16.48 15.76 35.94
N GLN A 114 15.52 16.14 35.08
CA GLN A 114 15.69 16.18 33.63
C GLN A 114 15.60 17.60 33.08
N GLU A 115 16.44 17.91 32.09
CA GLU A 115 16.30 19.11 31.30
C GLU A 115 15.23 18.94 30.21
N ILE A 116 14.60 20.05 29.80
CA ILE A 116 13.55 20.07 28.79
C ILE A 116 13.80 21.10 27.69
N GLU A 117 13.25 20.82 26.52
CA GLU A 117 13.00 21.79 25.44
C GLU A 117 11.53 21.76 25.05
N ILE A 118 10.93 22.92 24.79
CA ILE A 118 9.55 23.02 24.33
C ILE A 118 9.51 23.18 22.81
N VAL A 119 8.71 22.35 22.15
CA VAL A 119 8.30 22.56 20.75
C VAL A 119 6.82 22.90 20.72
N LEU A 120 6.49 24.04 20.14
CA LEU A 120 5.12 24.43 19.83
C LEU A 120 4.80 23.90 18.44
N ARG A 121 4.22 22.70 18.37
CA ARG A 121 3.83 22.10 17.09
C ARG A 121 2.51 22.72 16.65
N GLY A 122 2.54 23.32 15.48
CA GLY A 122 1.42 24.05 14.91
C GLY A 122 0.87 23.44 13.65
N ASP A 123 -0.25 24.00 13.20
CA ASP A 123 -0.76 23.73 11.87
C ASP A 123 0.25 24.14 10.79
N SER A 124 0.64 23.17 9.96
CA SER A 124 1.53 23.39 8.83
C SER A 124 1.01 24.47 7.87
N THR A 125 -0.31 24.72 7.80
CA THR A 125 -0.87 25.84 7.02
C THR A 125 -0.91 27.18 7.75
N LEU A 126 -0.04 27.37 8.74
CA LEU A 126 0.23 28.63 9.46
C LEU A 126 -0.92 29.17 10.34
N ARG A 127 -1.95 28.37 10.62
CA ARG A 127 -3.01 28.76 11.56
C ARG A 127 -2.58 28.48 13.00
N GLY A 128 -3.08 29.29 13.92
CA GLY A 128 -2.82 29.15 15.36
C GLY A 128 -2.54 30.49 16.03
N HIS A 129 -2.25 30.43 17.33
CA HIS A 129 -2.04 31.60 18.20
C HIS A 129 -0.59 32.13 18.13
N PHE A 130 0.03 32.14 16.96
CA PHE A 130 1.34 32.79 16.79
C PHE A 130 1.16 34.33 16.76
N PRO A 131 1.98 35.14 17.48
CA PRO A 131 3.14 34.75 18.31
C PRO A 131 2.85 34.53 19.81
N ASP A 132 1.58 34.58 20.25
CA ASP A 132 1.21 34.44 21.66
C ASP A 132 1.70 33.13 22.31
N GLU A 133 1.67 31.99 21.62
CA GLU A 133 2.14 30.72 22.20
C GLU A 133 3.65 30.76 22.54
N PRO A 134 4.55 31.17 21.63
CA PRO A 134 5.95 31.41 21.97
C PRO A 134 6.16 32.40 23.13
N GLU A 135 5.46 33.54 23.11
CA GLU A 135 5.57 34.57 24.15
C GLU A 135 5.25 34.00 25.54
N VAL A 136 4.17 33.23 25.66
CA VAL A 136 3.78 32.60 26.95
C VAL A 136 4.80 31.57 27.43
N VAL A 137 5.40 30.80 26.52
CA VAL A 137 6.45 29.84 26.91
C VAL A 137 7.64 30.58 27.52
N GLU A 138 8.06 31.70 26.92
CA GLU A 138 9.16 32.51 27.46
C GLU A 138 8.82 33.21 28.77
N GLU A 139 7.56 33.64 28.96
CA GLU A 139 7.06 34.20 30.23
C GLU A 139 7.22 33.20 31.40
N VAL A 140 7.15 31.88 31.13
CA VAL A 140 7.20 30.83 32.17
C VAL A 140 8.59 30.18 32.31
N LEU A 141 9.25 29.89 31.18
CA LEU A 141 10.50 29.13 31.14
C LEU A 141 11.75 30.00 30.95
N GLY A 142 11.56 31.28 30.64
CA GLY A 142 12.64 32.23 30.38
C GLY A 142 12.89 32.47 28.89
N GLN A 143 13.67 33.51 28.62
CA GLN A 143 13.98 33.99 27.28
C GLN A 143 14.90 33.03 26.51
N HIS A 144 14.66 32.89 25.21
CA HIS A 144 15.51 32.15 24.27
C HIS A 144 16.29 33.14 23.38
N ASP A 145 17.40 32.68 22.81
CA ASP A 145 18.24 33.51 21.93
C ASP A 145 17.55 33.77 20.58
N ALA A 146 16.79 32.80 20.08
CA ALA A 146 16.00 32.91 18.87
C ALA A 146 14.85 31.90 18.83
N TRP A 147 13.82 32.20 18.04
CA TRP A 147 12.73 31.28 17.70
C TRP A 147 12.98 30.67 16.33
N ILE A 148 12.79 29.37 16.19
CA ILE A 148 12.85 28.67 14.90
C ILE A 148 11.43 28.51 14.36
N LEU A 149 11.16 29.06 13.18
CA LEU A 149 9.91 28.90 12.46
C LEU A 149 10.10 27.94 11.27
N ALA A 150 9.61 26.71 11.43
CA ALA A 150 9.79 25.63 10.45
C ALA A 150 8.46 24.90 10.17
N PRO A 151 7.52 25.48 9.39
CA PRO A 151 6.21 24.89 9.11
C PRO A 151 6.23 23.71 8.12
N PHE A 152 7.42 23.29 7.66
CA PHE A 152 7.62 22.23 6.67
C PHE A 152 6.97 20.90 7.09
N PHE A 153 6.31 20.25 6.12
CA PHE A 153 5.74 18.91 6.28
C PHE A 153 5.54 18.23 4.91
N GLU A 154 6.48 17.37 4.54
CA GLU A 154 6.56 16.73 3.21
C GLU A 154 5.36 15.85 2.86
N GLN A 155 4.92 14.96 3.76
CA GLN A 155 3.77 14.07 3.53
C GLN A 155 2.46 14.87 3.39
N GLY A 156 2.39 16.02 4.05
CA GLY A 156 1.31 16.99 3.84
C GLY A 156 1.49 17.86 2.60
N GLY A 157 2.62 17.82 1.91
CA GLY A 157 2.90 18.72 0.79
C GLY A 157 3.08 20.18 1.20
N ARG A 158 3.59 20.46 2.41
CA ARG A 158 3.87 21.82 2.89
C ARG A 158 5.35 22.11 2.78
N LEU A 159 5.68 23.10 1.95
CA LEU A 159 7.05 23.43 1.55
C LEU A 159 7.34 24.90 1.84
N THR A 160 8.58 25.24 2.17
CA THR A 160 9.01 26.65 2.33
C THR A 160 10.16 26.93 1.38
N ILE A 161 9.96 27.86 0.44
CA ILE A 161 10.86 28.16 -0.68
C ILE A 161 11.05 29.67 -0.77
N ASP A 162 12.28 30.15 -0.72
CA ASP A 162 12.61 31.58 -0.77
C ASP A 162 11.73 32.40 0.23
N ASP A 163 11.58 31.86 1.44
CA ASP A 163 10.72 32.31 2.55
C ASP A 163 9.21 32.28 2.28
N VAL A 164 8.76 31.79 1.13
CA VAL A 164 7.34 31.64 0.80
C VAL A 164 6.87 30.23 1.15
N HIS A 165 5.79 30.14 1.93
CA HIS A 165 5.19 28.87 2.30
C HIS A 165 4.12 28.44 1.28
N TYR A 166 4.19 27.18 0.85
CA TYR A 166 3.36 26.60 -0.21
C TYR A 166 2.62 25.35 0.26
N VAL A 167 1.45 25.12 -0.33
CA VAL A 167 0.66 23.89 -0.22
C VAL A 167 0.64 23.22 -1.59
N ARG A 168 1.12 21.98 -1.66
CA ARG A 168 1.13 21.15 -2.87
C ARG A 168 -0.24 20.52 -3.10
N GLY A 169 -0.77 20.69 -4.30
CA GLY A 169 -1.97 20.03 -4.77
C GLY A 169 -1.72 18.65 -5.40
N PRO A 170 -2.79 17.96 -5.83
CA PRO A 170 -2.71 16.57 -6.30
C PRO A 170 -1.92 16.41 -7.61
N GLU A 171 -1.83 17.44 -8.45
CA GLU A 171 -1.10 17.40 -9.71
C GLU A 171 0.34 17.95 -9.58
N GLY A 172 0.77 18.26 -8.34
CA GLY A 172 2.11 18.78 -8.06
C GLY A 172 2.20 20.30 -8.08
N GLU A 173 1.08 21.01 -8.25
CA GLU A 173 1.03 22.47 -8.23
C GLU A 173 1.26 23.01 -6.82
N LEU A 174 2.12 24.02 -6.69
CA LEU A 174 2.44 24.66 -5.42
C LEU A 174 1.68 25.98 -5.30
N THR A 175 0.65 25.98 -4.45
CA THR A 175 -0.17 27.16 -4.17
C THR A 175 0.36 27.91 -2.94
N PRO A 176 0.69 29.21 -3.03
CA PRO A 176 1.07 30.00 -1.86
C PRO A 176 0.02 29.93 -0.76
N ALA A 177 0.44 29.73 0.50
CA ALA A 177 -0.45 29.42 1.61
C ALA A 177 -1.60 30.44 1.79
N ALA A 178 -1.33 31.73 1.58
CA ALA A 178 -2.34 32.80 1.67
C ALA A 178 -3.41 32.78 0.56
N GLN A 179 -3.15 32.08 -0.54
CA GLN A 179 -4.11 31.89 -1.64
C GLN A 179 -5.00 30.67 -1.42
N THR A 180 -4.68 29.83 -0.44
CA THR A 180 -5.48 28.66 -0.09
C THR A 180 -6.71 29.04 0.74
N PRO A 181 -7.75 28.19 0.78
CA PRO A 181 -8.88 28.41 1.69
C PRO A 181 -8.49 28.48 3.17
N PHE A 182 -7.36 27.88 3.57
CA PHE A 182 -6.89 27.89 4.97
C PHE A 182 -6.58 29.30 5.49
N ALA A 183 -6.12 30.19 4.62
CA ALA A 183 -5.79 31.57 4.99
C ALA A 183 -7.02 32.46 5.23
N LYS A 184 -8.19 32.01 4.76
CA LYS A 184 -9.48 32.69 4.96
C LYS A 184 -10.21 32.23 6.23
N ASP A 185 -9.49 31.56 7.13
CA ASP A 185 -10.01 31.14 8.42
C ASP A 185 -10.53 32.34 9.23
N ALA A 186 -11.74 32.21 9.80
CA ALA A 186 -12.38 33.31 10.51
C ALA A 186 -11.66 33.72 11.81
N SER A 187 -10.93 32.79 12.43
CA SER A 187 -10.23 33.03 13.70
C SER A 187 -8.73 33.25 13.49
N PHE A 188 -8.11 32.52 12.56
CA PHE A 188 -6.66 32.49 12.38
C PHE A 188 -6.19 32.95 11.00
N GLY A 189 -7.05 33.64 10.24
CA GLY A 189 -6.74 34.11 8.89
C GLY A 189 -5.48 34.97 8.80
N TYR A 190 -4.90 34.99 7.60
CA TYR A 190 -3.69 35.76 7.27
C TYR A 190 -3.65 36.07 5.76
N CYS A 191 -2.88 37.08 5.37
CA CYS A 191 -2.82 37.58 4.00
C CYS A 191 -1.48 37.31 3.30
N ASN A 192 -0.43 36.96 4.05
CA ASN A 192 0.92 36.80 3.52
C ASN A 192 1.39 35.34 3.47
N SER A 193 1.92 34.91 2.32
CA SER A 193 2.58 33.60 2.17
C SER A 193 4.08 33.67 2.43
N ASN A 194 4.70 34.83 2.25
CA ASN A 194 6.09 35.04 2.65
C ASN A 194 6.16 35.15 4.18
N LEU A 195 6.91 34.23 4.80
CA LEU A 195 6.99 34.06 6.23
C LEU A 195 7.53 35.30 6.96
N ARG A 196 8.40 36.10 6.33
CA ARG A 196 8.84 37.37 6.91
C ARG A 196 7.65 38.32 7.11
N ARG A 197 6.85 38.50 6.06
CA ARG A 197 5.65 39.35 6.11
C ARG A 197 4.56 38.77 7.00
N TYR A 198 4.39 37.44 6.99
CA TYR A 198 3.47 36.74 7.89
C TYR A 198 3.82 36.98 9.37
N ILE A 199 5.11 36.92 9.75
CA ILE A 199 5.54 37.18 11.13
C ILE A 199 5.18 38.61 11.54
N VAL A 200 5.47 39.61 10.69
CA VAL A 200 5.11 41.02 10.96
C VAL A 200 3.59 41.19 11.07
N GLU A 201 2.83 40.55 10.18
CA GLU A 201 1.36 40.57 10.18
C GLU A 201 0.80 39.97 11.48
N LYS A 202 1.16 38.73 11.81
CA LYS A 202 0.62 38.01 12.96
C LYS A 202 1.04 38.60 14.30
N SER A 203 2.21 39.23 14.35
CA SER A 203 2.67 39.94 15.55
C SER A 203 2.10 41.36 15.66
N ASN A 204 1.25 41.81 14.72
CA ASN A 204 0.80 43.20 14.63
C ASN A 204 1.96 44.22 14.68
N GLY A 205 3.08 43.87 14.04
CA GLY A 205 4.30 44.68 14.01
C GLY A 205 5.19 44.62 15.26
N ARG A 206 4.84 43.83 16.29
CA ARG A 206 5.70 43.65 17.49
C ARG A 206 7.04 42.98 17.15
N ILE A 207 7.05 42.12 16.13
CA ILE A 207 8.27 41.52 15.58
C ILE A 207 8.57 42.23 14.27
N THR A 208 9.62 43.04 14.25
CA THR A 208 10.06 43.84 13.12
C THR A 208 10.98 43.03 12.19
N ASP A 209 11.09 43.42 10.92
CA ASP A 209 11.82 42.64 9.90
C ASP A 209 13.32 42.47 10.20
N ASP A 210 13.94 43.40 10.94
CA ASP A 210 15.33 43.32 11.41
C ASP A 210 15.56 42.18 12.41
N ARG A 211 14.51 41.71 13.09
CA ARG A 211 14.55 40.52 13.96
C ARG A 211 14.32 39.22 13.19
N ILE A 212 14.09 39.27 11.88
CA ILE A 212 13.77 38.08 11.09
C ILE A 212 14.98 37.66 10.27
N CYS A 213 15.45 36.44 10.50
CA CYS A 213 16.51 35.81 9.72
C CYS A 213 15.96 34.63 8.93
N SER A 214 16.71 34.19 7.93
CA SER A 214 16.34 33.02 7.13
C SER A 214 17.55 32.12 6.91
N VAL A 215 17.32 30.82 6.95
CA VAL A 215 18.25 29.81 6.47
C VAL A 215 17.71 29.28 5.15
N SER A 216 18.47 29.51 4.07
CA SER A 216 18.05 29.15 2.72
C SER A 216 18.33 27.67 2.42
N ILE A 217 17.66 27.13 1.39
CA ILE A 217 17.94 25.77 0.89
C ILE A 217 19.40 25.66 0.42
N ALA A 218 19.98 26.73 -0.13
CA ALA A 218 21.37 26.75 -0.56
C ALA A 218 22.35 26.69 0.63
N ASP A 219 22.07 27.42 1.73
CA ASP A 219 22.86 27.32 2.96
C ASP A 219 22.86 25.89 3.50
N ILE A 220 21.69 25.25 3.49
CA ILE A 220 21.50 23.87 3.97
C ILE A 220 22.25 22.89 3.06
N ARG A 221 21.97 22.88 1.75
CA ARG A 221 22.47 21.84 0.84
C ARG A 221 23.93 22.01 0.43
N ASN A 222 24.39 23.24 0.21
CA ASN A 222 25.78 23.49 -0.20
C ASN A 222 26.70 23.74 1.00
N GLY A 223 26.20 24.45 2.01
CA GLY A 223 26.98 24.81 3.19
C GLY A 223 26.95 23.76 4.30
N GLY A 224 25.95 22.87 4.29
CA GLY A 224 25.81 21.81 5.29
C GLY A 224 25.54 22.32 6.71
N ALA A 225 25.67 21.42 7.68
CA ALA A 225 25.43 21.71 9.10
C ALA A 225 26.28 22.88 9.63
N GLN A 226 27.54 22.99 9.18
CA GLN A 226 28.44 24.06 9.60
C GLN A 226 27.91 25.44 9.21
N LYS A 227 27.48 25.62 7.95
CA LYS A 227 26.94 26.90 7.48
C LYS A 227 25.65 27.27 8.20
N VAL A 228 24.79 26.27 8.47
CA VAL A 228 23.59 26.47 9.28
C VAL A 228 23.96 26.94 10.69
N CYS A 229 24.94 26.29 11.34
CA CYS A 229 25.43 26.70 12.66
C CYS A 229 25.95 28.15 12.65
N GLU A 230 26.75 28.53 11.66
CA GLU A 230 27.26 29.91 11.51
C GLU A 230 26.13 30.92 11.40
N ASN A 231 25.13 30.64 10.55
CA ASN A 231 23.97 31.51 10.37
C ASN A 231 23.19 31.67 11.69
N LEU A 232 22.97 30.57 12.43
CA LEU A 232 22.28 30.59 13.72
C LEU A 232 23.06 31.33 14.81
N MET A 233 24.39 31.17 14.84
CA MET A 233 25.24 31.90 15.79
C MET A 233 25.25 33.41 15.52
N SER A 234 25.12 33.82 14.25
CA SER A 234 25.08 35.22 13.81
C SER A 234 23.71 35.90 13.97
N ALA A 235 22.65 35.15 14.29
CA ALA A 235 21.30 35.70 14.44
C ALA A 235 21.26 36.76 15.56
N PRO A 236 20.55 37.88 15.36
CA PRO A 236 20.41 38.91 16.38
C PRO A 236 19.67 38.36 17.61
N PRO A 237 19.83 38.97 18.79
CA PRO A 237 19.10 38.56 19.98
C PRO A 237 17.59 38.59 19.76
N HIS A 238 16.91 37.54 20.22
CA HIS A 238 15.46 37.35 20.07
C HIS A 238 14.99 37.31 18.61
N ALA A 239 15.83 36.80 17.70
CA ALA A 239 15.47 36.65 16.30
C ALA A 239 14.36 35.61 16.09
N VAL A 240 13.61 35.74 14.99
CA VAL A 240 12.81 34.64 14.43
C VAL A 240 13.50 34.15 13.17
N VAL A 241 13.97 32.91 13.19
CA VAL A 241 14.71 32.27 12.09
C VAL A 241 13.75 31.39 11.28
N ILE A 242 13.55 31.77 10.03
CA ILE A 242 12.77 30.98 9.06
C ILE A 242 13.64 29.86 8.50
N VAL A 243 13.07 28.65 8.43
CA VAL A 243 13.72 27.49 7.81
C VAL A 243 13.06 27.18 6.48
N ASN A 244 13.84 27.23 5.40
CA ASN A 244 13.41 26.81 4.07
C ASN A 244 13.71 25.32 3.88
N ALA A 245 12.73 24.56 3.41
CA ALA A 245 12.86 23.13 3.19
C ALA A 245 11.85 22.65 2.13
N ILE A 246 12.30 21.75 1.26
CA ILE A 246 11.48 21.09 0.24
C ILE A 246 11.58 19.56 0.26
N ALA A 247 12.48 19.01 1.08
CA ALA A 247 12.66 17.59 1.33
C ALA A 247 13.03 17.35 2.80
N THR A 248 12.73 16.17 3.33
CA THR A 248 13.04 15.81 4.73
C THR A 248 14.53 15.94 5.06
N SER A 249 15.43 15.60 4.13
CA SER A 249 16.88 15.77 4.34
C SER A 249 17.32 17.22 4.57
N ASP A 250 16.57 18.21 4.08
CA ASP A 250 16.86 19.63 4.35
C ASP A 250 16.69 19.93 5.85
N MET A 251 15.65 19.34 6.46
CA MET A 251 15.41 19.46 7.90
C MET A 251 16.46 18.73 8.73
N GLU A 252 16.96 17.58 8.25
CA GLU A 252 18.03 16.83 8.93
C GLU A 252 19.32 17.63 8.99
N VAL A 253 19.76 18.20 7.86
CA VAL A 253 20.97 19.03 7.80
C VAL A 253 20.81 20.31 8.61
N PHE A 254 19.63 20.95 8.52
CA PHE A 254 19.32 22.09 9.38
C PHE A 254 19.44 21.73 10.86
N LEU A 255 18.88 20.60 11.27
CA LEU A 255 18.91 20.16 12.66
C LEU A 255 20.34 19.89 13.14
N LEU A 256 21.19 19.27 12.33
CA LEU A 256 22.59 19.06 12.71
C LEU A 256 23.31 20.38 13.01
N GLY A 257 23.10 21.41 12.20
CA GLY A 257 23.64 22.75 12.47
C GLY A 257 23.01 23.44 13.68
N LEU A 258 21.72 23.22 13.92
CA LEU A 258 21.01 23.70 15.11
C LEU A 258 21.57 23.08 16.40
N LEU A 259 21.80 21.77 16.40
CA LEU A 259 22.38 21.05 17.54
C LEU A 259 23.81 21.52 17.80
N GLU A 260 24.59 21.82 16.75
CA GLU A 260 25.92 22.42 16.90
C GLU A 260 25.87 23.82 17.51
N ALA A 261 24.96 24.69 17.05
CA ALA A 261 24.77 26.01 17.65
C ALA A 261 24.33 25.92 19.12
N ARG A 262 23.52 24.91 19.47
CA ARG A 262 23.13 24.61 20.86
C ARG A 262 24.33 24.16 21.71
N MET A 263 25.18 23.29 21.20
CA MET A 263 26.43 22.91 21.89
C MET A 263 27.35 24.11 22.15
N ARG A 264 27.27 25.15 21.32
CA ARG A 264 27.96 26.43 21.51
C ARG A 264 27.23 27.42 22.41
N GLY A 265 26.15 27.00 23.09
CA GLY A 265 25.46 27.73 24.14
C GLY A 265 24.19 28.48 23.74
N LYS A 266 23.77 28.43 22.46
CA LYS A 266 22.50 29.05 22.03
C LYS A 266 21.30 28.23 22.50
N ARG A 267 20.23 28.92 22.90
CA ARG A 267 18.93 28.33 23.28
C ARG A 267 17.86 28.77 22.29
N PHE A 268 17.07 27.81 21.83
CA PHE A 268 16.05 28.04 20.80
C PHE A 268 14.67 27.60 21.29
N LEU A 269 13.64 28.32 20.85
CA LEU A 269 12.23 27.92 20.98
C LEU A 269 11.68 27.59 19.59
N TYR A 270 10.86 26.55 19.47
CA TYR A 270 10.50 25.99 18.16
C TYR A 270 9.00 26.19 17.88
N ARG A 271 8.64 26.80 16.74
CA ARG A 271 7.30 26.81 16.17
C ARG A 271 7.32 26.07 14.84
N THR A 272 6.80 24.85 14.79
CA THR A 272 7.10 23.92 13.69
C THR A 272 5.89 23.17 13.16
N GLY A 273 6.03 22.62 11.95
CA GLY A 273 5.20 21.52 11.44
C GLY A 273 5.63 20.18 12.03
N ALA A 274 5.09 19.08 11.48
CA ALA A 274 5.32 17.73 11.99
C ALA A 274 6.76 17.23 11.77
N ALA A 275 7.37 17.56 10.62
CA ALA A 275 8.66 17.00 10.21
C ALA A 275 9.80 17.34 11.19
N PHE A 276 9.79 18.52 11.81
CA PHE A 276 10.83 18.90 12.77
C PHE A 276 10.87 17.97 13.98
N VAL A 277 9.70 17.58 14.50
CA VAL A 277 9.61 16.76 15.72
C VAL A 277 10.21 15.38 15.49
N SER A 278 9.80 14.70 14.41
CA SER A 278 10.35 13.38 14.06
C SER A 278 11.84 13.45 13.78
N THR A 279 12.31 14.51 13.09
CA THR A 279 13.73 14.74 12.84
C THR A 279 14.51 14.94 14.15
N ARG A 280 14.01 15.78 15.07
CA ARG A 280 14.65 16.06 16.38
C ARG A 280 14.72 14.84 17.30
N LEU A 281 13.79 13.91 17.14
CA LEU A 281 13.76 12.64 17.86
C LEU A 281 14.49 11.50 17.12
N ALA A 282 14.99 11.75 15.90
CA ALA A 282 15.57 10.74 15.01
C ALA A 282 14.62 9.54 14.79
N ILE A 283 13.33 9.84 14.56
CA ILE A 283 12.32 8.84 14.22
C ILE A 283 12.35 8.64 12.70
N GLU A 284 12.56 7.40 12.28
CA GLU A 284 12.56 7.00 10.87
C GLU A 284 11.14 6.82 10.34
N GLU A 285 10.95 6.94 9.02
CA GLU A 285 9.64 6.70 8.41
C GLU A 285 9.38 5.19 8.26
N ILE A 286 8.22 4.74 8.76
CA ILE A 286 7.75 3.37 8.62
C ILE A 286 6.51 3.33 7.72
N PRO A 287 6.27 2.23 6.97
CA PRO A 287 5.05 2.09 6.17
C PRO A 287 3.80 2.06 7.07
N PRO A 288 2.62 2.45 6.55
CA PRO A 288 1.38 2.37 7.31
C PRO A 288 1.11 0.96 7.84
N LEU A 289 0.70 0.88 9.11
CA LEU A 289 0.51 -0.37 9.83
C LEU A 289 -0.71 -1.16 9.33
N SER A 290 -0.51 -2.47 9.17
CA SER A 290 -1.58 -3.42 8.85
C SER A 290 -2.27 -3.94 10.12
N PRO A 291 -3.47 -4.53 10.00
CA PRO A 291 -4.11 -5.25 11.12
C PRO A 291 -3.21 -6.32 11.74
N SER A 292 -2.40 -7.03 10.92
CA SER A 292 -1.46 -8.04 11.40
C SER A 292 -0.34 -7.45 12.26
N SER A 293 0.25 -6.31 11.86
CA SER A 293 1.27 -5.62 12.67
C SER A 293 0.73 -5.12 14.00
N LEU A 294 -0.58 -4.88 14.10
CA LEU A 294 -1.28 -4.46 15.32
C LEU A 294 -1.79 -5.62 16.17
N ALA A 295 -1.54 -6.87 15.77
CA ALA A 295 -2.13 -8.06 16.38
C ALA A 295 -3.66 -7.97 16.52
N MET A 296 -4.32 -7.35 15.53
CA MET A 296 -5.76 -7.17 15.51
C MET A 296 -6.46 -8.49 15.18
N ASP A 297 -7.50 -8.84 15.94
CA ASP A 297 -8.32 -10.02 15.65
C ASP A 297 -9.16 -9.79 14.39
N ILE A 298 -8.79 -10.48 13.31
CA ILE A 298 -9.49 -10.45 12.01
C ILE A 298 -10.33 -11.71 11.79
N SER A 299 -10.64 -12.48 12.85
CA SER A 299 -11.49 -13.65 12.74
C SER A 299 -12.92 -13.27 12.32
N PRO A 300 -13.68 -14.17 11.68
CA PRO A 300 -15.06 -13.90 11.26
C PRO A 300 -16.03 -13.58 12.40
N ARG A 301 -15.62 -13.77 13.67
CA ARG A 301 -16.41 -13.48 14.87
C ARG A 301 -15.91 -12.25 15.61
N ALA A 302 -14.85 -11.60 15.13
CA ALA A 302 -14.35 -10.40 15.75
C ALA A 302 -15.43 -9.30 15.71
N PRO A 303 -15.51 -8.41 16.71
CA PRO A 303 -16.40 -7.25 16.67
C PRO A 303 -16.08 -6.34 15.49
N GLY A 304 -17.06 -5.61 14.98
CA GLY A 304 -16.86 -4.56 13.97
C GLY A 304 -15.99 -3.38 14.44
N GLY A 305 -15.48 -2.61 13.50
CA GLY A 305 -14.82 -1.33 13.72
C GLY A 305 -15.81 -0.17 13.82
N LEU A 306 -15.35 0.96 14.36
CA LEU A 306 -16.13 2.19 14.50
C LEU A 306 -15.46 3.36 13.78
N ILE A 307 -16.22 4.13 13.01
CA ILE A 307 -15.80 5.36 12.36
C ILE A 307 -16.68 6.50 12.87
N LEU A 308 -16.05 7.60 13.32
CA LEU A 308 -16.70 8.79 13.88
C LEU A 308 -16.36 10.03 13.05
N ALA A 309 -17.37 10.79 12.61
CA ALA A 309 -17.16 12.03 11.87
C ALA A 309 -18.17 13.14 12.24
N GLY A 310 -17.71 14.16 12.97
CA GLY A 310 -18.56 15.30 13.39
C GLY A 310 -18.41 16.58 12.57
N SER A 311 -17.27 16.80 11.91
CA SER A 311 -16.99 18.10 11.27
C SER A 311 -17.56 18.21 9.85
N TYR A 312 -18.13 19.37 9.51
CA TYR A 312 -18.47 19.72 8.12
C TYR A 312 -17.26 20.37 7.43
N VAL A 313 -16.52 19.56 6.66
CA VAL A 313 -15.41 20.00 5.80
C VAL A 313 -15.61 19.35 4.44
N PRO A 314 -15.52 20.08 3.31
CA PRO A 314 -15.78 19.52 1.98
C PRO A 314 -14.99 18.23 1.69
N LYS A 315 -13.70 18.20 2.02
CA LYS A 315 -12.86 17.00 1.87
C LYS A 315 -13.34 15.82 2.72
N THR A 316 -13.79 16.11 3.95
CA THR A 316 -14.37 15.08 4.83
C THR A 316 -15.68 14.55 4.24
N THR A 317 -16.53 15.42 3.68
CA THR A 317 -17.75 14.99 2.98
C THR A 317 -17.43 14.08 1.81
N ALA A 318 -16.46 14.44 0.95
CA ALA A 318 -16.05 13.61 -0.18
C ALA A 318 -15.52 12.23 0.25
N GLN A 319 -14.71 12.18 1.31
CA GLN A 319 -14.18 10.92 1.85
C GLN A 319 -15.25 10.03 2.50
N LEU A 320 -16.24 10.64 3.18
CA LEU A 320 -17.38 9.91 3.72
C LEU A 320 -18.26 9.36 2.60
N GLN A 321 -18.51 10.14 1.55
CA GLN A 321 -19.25 9.70 0.37
C GLN A 321 -18.57 8.51 -0.31
N ALA A 322 -17.25 8.58 -0.53
CA ALA A 322 -16.49 7.47 -1.10
C ALA A 322 -16.54 6.20 -0.23
N LEU A 323 -16.52 6.36 1.10
CA LEU A 323 -16.69 5.26 2.04
C LEU A 323 -18.10 4.64 1.95
N THR A 324 -19.14 5.46 2.01
CA THR A 324 -20.53 4.96 1.97
C THR A 324 -20.86 4.33 0.62
N ASP A 325 -20.43 4.92 -0.50
CA ASP A 325 -20.68 4.37 -1.83
C ASP A 325 -19.92 3.06 -2.06
N GLY A 326 -18.66 3.01 -1.61
CA GLY A 326 -17.79 1.85 -1.78
C GLY A 326 -18.10 0.67 -0.84
N ARG A 327 -18.83 0.90 0.26
CA ARG A 327 -19.07 -0.12 1.30
C ARG A 327 -20.52 -0.22 1.78
N LYS A 328 -21.50 0.32 1.03
CA LYS A 328 -22.92 0.36 1.42
C LYS A 328 -23.51 -0.98 1.87
N ASP A 329 -23.03 -2.10 1.31
CA ASP A 329 -23.61 -3.42 1.56
C ASP A 329 -23.10 -4.06 2.87
N VAL A 330 -22.03 -3.50 3.45
CA VAL A 330 -21.33 -4.06 4.62
C VAL A 330 -20.99 -3.06 5.73
N LEU A 331 -21.26 -1.77 5.50
CA LEU A 331 -21.08 -0.70 6.47
C LEU A 331 -22.43 -0.25 7.01
N GLU A 332 -22.65 -0.36 8.32
CA GLU A 332 -23.82 0.26 8.96
C GLU A 332 -23.57 1.77 9.07
N THR A 333 -24.46 2.59 8.52
CA THR A 333 -24.34 4.06 8.58
C THR A 333 -25.43 4.65 9.45
N ILE A 334 -25.02 5.40 10.49
CA ILE A 334 -25.90 6.08 11.42
C ILE A 334 -25.63 7.58 11.32
N CYS A 335 -26.65 8.34 10.92
CA CYS A 335 -26.60 9.80 10.83
C CYS A 335 -27.26 10.44 12.05
N LEU A 336 -26.53 11.31 12.75
CA LEU A 336 -27.05 12.17 13.81
C LEU A 336 -27.40 13.53 13.22
N GLU A 337 -28.68 13.89 13.24
CA GLU A 337 -29.14 15.18 12.71
C GLU A 337 -28.69 16.33 13.61
N VAL A 338 -27.92 17.27 13.06
CA VAL A 338 -27.34 18.38 13.86
C VAL A 338 -28.44 19.19 14.55
N LYS A 339 -29.62 19.33 13.94
CA LYS A 339 -30.78 20.04 14.52
C LYS A 339 -31.25 19.41 15.84
N ASP A 340 -31.22 18.08 15.92
CA ASP A 340 -31.63 17.34 17.11
C ASP A 340 -30.56 17.37 18.21
N LEU A 341 -29.31 17.69 17.85
CA LEU A 341 -28.19 17.82 18.79
C LEU A 341 -28.16 19.18 19.52
N LEU A 342 -28.91 20.18 19.04
CA LEU A 342 -28.92 21.52 19.63
C LEU A 342 -29.83 21.63 20.86
N ASP A 343 -30.79 20.72 21.02
CA ASP A 343 -31.62 20.59 22.23
C ASP A 343 -31.17 19.39 23.08
N ALA A 344 -30.94 19.61 24.37
CA ALA A 344 -30.34 18.60 25.24
C ALA A 344 -31.21 17.35 25.43
N SER A 345 -32.55 17.49 25.35
CA SER A 345 -33.48 16.38 25.53
C SER A 345 -33.53 15.48 24.30
N THR A 346 -33.61 16.06 23.11
CA THR A 346 -33.58 15.32 21.84
C THR A 346 -32.20 14.74 21.56
N ALA A 347 -31.13 15.47 21.88
CA ALA A 347 -29.76 15.02 21.67
C ALA A 347 -29.48 13.71 22.42
N ARG A 348 -29.89 13.63 23.69
CA ARG A 348 -29.66 12.43 24.51
C ARG A 348 -30.39 11.21 23.96
N ALA A 349 -31.64 11.38 23.52
CA ALA A 349 -32.44 10.30 22.95
C ALA A 349 -31.83 9.78 21.63
N ALA A 350 -31.50 10.69 20.70
CA ALA A 350 -30.89 10.35 19.42
C ALA A 350 -29.53 9.64 19.59
N VAL A 351 -28.70 10.13 20.53
CA VAL A 351 -27.41 9.53 20.83
C VAL A 351 -27.54 8.14 21.47
N LEU A 352 -28.55 7.92 22.32
CA LEU A 352 -28.82 6.61 22.92
C LEU A 352 -29.23 5.59 21.85
N GLU A 353 -30.18 5.94 20.98
CA GLU A 353 -30.62 5.09 19.88
C GLU A 353 -29.46 4.74 18.93
N ALA A 354 -28.63 5.74 18.59
CA ALA A 354 -27.43 5.53 17.79
C ALA A 354 -26.45 4.55 18.46
N ALA A 355 -26.23 4.67 19.77
CA ALA A 355 -25.32 3.80 20.52
C ALA A 355 -25.81 2.36 20.57
N ASP A 356 -27.11 2.12 20.73
CA ASP A 356 -27.70 0.79 20.72
C ASP A 356 -27.58 0.14 19.34
N ARG A 357 -27.98 0.85 18.28
CA ARG A 357 -27.86 0.37 16.89
C ARG A 357 -26.41 0.08 16.49
N ALA A 358 -25.49 0.97 16.84
CA ALA A 358 -24.06 0.76 16.62
C ALA A 358 -23.56 -0.47 17.38
N GLY A 359 -24.04 -0.66 18.62
CA GLY A 359 -23.67 -1.79 19.44
C GLY A 359 -24.09 -3.14 18.83
N GLU A 360 -25.33 -3.24 18.35
CA GLU A 360 -25.83 -4.42 17.65
C GLU A 360 -25.01 -4.74 16.39
N ALA A 361 -24.72 -3.73 15.58
CA ALA A 361 -23.94 -3.91 14.35
C ALA A 361 -22.49 -4.34 14.63
N ILE A 362 -21.83 -3.75 15.63
CA ILE A 362 -20.46 -4.13 16.04
C ILE A 362 -20.43 -5.58 16.53
N LEU A 363 -21.42 -6.02 17.33
CA LEU A 363 -21.50 -7.42 17.78
C LEU A 363 -21.78 -8.39 16.63
N ALA A 364 -22.47 -7.93 15.58
CA ALA A 364 -22.69 -8.67 14.35
C ALA A 364 -21.50 -8.61 13.36
N SER A 365 -20.31 -8.23 13.83
CA SER A 365 -19.07 -8.15 13.03
C SER A 365 -19.14 -7.17 11.85
N ARG A 366 -20.07 -6.19 11.88
CA ARG A 366 -20.19 -5.13 10.87
C ARG A 366 -19.52 -3.86 11.35
N ASP A 367 -18.74 -3.24 10.48
CA ASP A 367 -18.15 -1.93 10.77
C ASP A 367 -19.26 -0.85 10.74
N VAL A 368 -19.15 0.15 11.61
CA VAL A 368 -20.18 1.19 11.80
C VAL A 368 -19.59 2.58 11.54
N LEU A 369 -20.25 3.35 10.69
CA LEU A 369 -20.01 4.78 10.52
C LEU A 369 -21.08 5.56 11.29
N VAL A 370 -20.64 6.36 12.26
CA VAL A 370 -21.47 7.38 12.91
C VAL A 370 -21.00 8.77 12.46
N MET A 371 -21.89 9.49 11.80
CA MET A 371 -21.60 10.83 11.30
C MET A 371 -22.72 11.81 11.64
N THR A 372 -22.41 13.09 11.68
CA THR A 372 -23.46 14.13 11.72
C THR A 372 -23.96 14.48 10.34
N SER A 373 -25.19 15.01 10.26
CA SER A 373 -25.76 15.45 8.99
C SER A 373 -24.92 16.52 8.30
N ARG A 374 -24.95 16.49 6.97
CA ARG A 374 -24.05 17.26 6.10
C ARG A 374 -24.68 18.59 5.63
N GLU A 375 -25.74 19.05 6.28
CA GLU A 375 -26.24 20.41 6.08
C GLU A 375 -25.36 21.38 6.89
N LEU A 376 -24.76 22.39 6.24
CA LEU A 376 -23.95 23.37 6.95
C LEU A 376 -24.86 24.30 7.75
N ILE A 377 -24.87 24.15 9.08
CA ILE A 377 -25.58 25.03 10.00
C ILE A 377 -24.58 26.04 10.58
N THR A 378 -24.65 27.29 10.13
CA THR A 378 -23.83 28.39 10.66
C THR A 378 -24.59 29.23 11.67
N GLY A 379 -23.90 29.65 12.73
CA GLY A 379 -24.44 30.63 13.67
C GLY A 379 -24.49 32.04 13.07
N LYS A 380 -25.05 33.01 13.81
CA LYS A 380 -25.11 34.43 13.41
C LYS A 380 -23.74 35.13 13.51
N ASP A 381 -22.80 34.54 14.24
CA ASP A 381 -21.44 35.02 14.50
C ASP A 381 -20.45 33.85 14.75
N GLY A 382 -19.16 34.15 14.94
CA GLY A 382 -18.13 33.15 15.21
C GLY A 382 -18.39 32.36 16.50
N ASN A 383 -18.88 33.01 17.56
CA ASN A 383 -19.16 32.39 18.85
C ASN A 383 -20.34 31.41 18.82
N SER A 384 -21.38 31.72 18.05
CA SER A 384 -22.52 30.82 17.83
C SER A 384 -22.14 29.63 16.95
N SER A 385 -21.23 29.81 15.99
CA SER A 385 -20.69 28.70 15.19
C SER A 385 -19.83 27.75 16.04
N LEU A 386 -19.02 28.29 16.97
CA LEU A 386 -18.27 27.48 17.95
C LEU A 386 -19.19 26.66 18.86
N ARG A 387 -20.30 27.25 19.33
CA ARG A 387 -21.29 26.54 20.17
C ARG A 387 -21.93 25.34 19.47
N ILE A 388 -22.25 25.46 18.18
CA ILE A 388 -22.77 24.35 17.38
C ILE A 388 -21.71 23.23 17.27
N GLY A 389 -20.46 23.59 16.99
CA GLY A 389 -19.35 22.64 16.95
C GLY A 389 -19.15 21.91 18.29
N GLN A 390 -19.30 22.62 19.42
CA GLN A 390 -19.22 22.01 20.75
C GLN A 390 -20.37 21.04 21.02
N ALA A 391 -21.61 21.40 20.68
CA ALA A 391 -22.76 20.50 20.84
C ALA A 391 -22.60 19.19 20.05
N VAL A 392 -22.07 19.27 18.83
CA VAL A 392 -21.73 18.10 18.01
C VAL A 392 -20.64 17.25 18.67
N ALA A 393 -19.57 17.88 19.14
CA ALA A 393 -18.48 17.16 19.83
C ALA A 393 -18.98 16.46 21.10
N ASP A 394 -19.80 17.15 21.92
CA ASP A 394 -20.37 16.60 23.15
C ASP A 394 -21.31 15.42 22.87
N ALA A 395 -22.11 15.49 21.80
CA ALA A 395 -22.96 14.38 21.37
C ALA A 395 -22.14 13.14 20.96
N LEU A 396 -21.06 13.31 20.19
CA LEU A 396 -20.19 12.20 19.80
C LEU A 396 -19.39 11.63 20.98
N VAL A 397 -19.00 12.47 21.93
CA VAL A 397 -18.40 12.03 23.21
C VAL A 397 -19.41 11.21 24.02
N LEU A 398 -20.66 11.67 24.11
CA LEU A 398 -21.73 10.95 24.80
C LEU A 398 -22.02 9.61 24.11
N PHE A 399 -22.10 9.58 22.78
CA PHE A 399 -22.23 8.36 21.99
C PHE A 399 -21.12 7.36 22.36
N LEU A 400 -19.87 7.81 22.32
CA LEU A 400 -18.74 6.93 22.61
C LEU A 400 -18.72 6.47 24.06
N ARG A 401 -19.27 7.26 25.00
CA ARG A 401 -19.46 6.87 26.41
C ARG A 401 -20.60 5.89 26.61
N LEU A 402 -21.66 5.94 25.81
CA LEU A 402 -22.81 5.04 25.90
C LEU A 402 -22.62 3.72 25.14
N LEU A 403 -21.81 3.70 24.07
CA LEU A 403 -21.52 2.49 23.31
C LEU A 403 -21.00 1.39 24.23
N ILE A 404 -21.68 0.25 24.35
CA ILE A 404 -21.27 -0.82 25.27
C ILE A 404 -20.20 -1.75 24.66
N PRO A 405 -20.39 -2.32 23.47
CA PRO A 405 -19.44 -3.28 22.94
C PRO A 405 -18.14 -2.60 22.53
N ARG A 406 -17.04 -3.31 22.78
CA ARG A 406 -15.69 -2.89 22.40
C ARG A 406 -15.52 -3.05 20.88
N PRO A 407 -15.33 -1.96 20.11
CA PRO A 407 -15.03 -2.06 18.69
C PRO A 407 -13.61 -2.60 18.49
N ARG A 408 -13.36 -3.21 17.32
CA ARG A 408 -12.04 -3.74 16.94
C ARG A 408 -11.00 -2.64 16.70
N TYR A 409 -11.43 -1.54 16.11
CA TYR A 409 -10.65 -0.32 15.93
C TYR A 409 -11.59 0.89 15.96
N ILE A 410 -11.04 2.08 16.18
CA ILE A 410 -11.79 3.35 16.12
C ILE A 410 -11.08 4.31 15.18
N ILE A 411 -11.79 4.89 14.22
CA ILE A 411 -11.32 5.99 13.38
C ILE A 411 -12.10 7.24 13.74
N ALA A 412 -11.44 8.27 14.25
CA ALA A 412 -12.04 9.58 14.46
C ALA A 412 -11.58 10.55 13.38
N LYS A 413 -12.52 11.21 12.70
CA LYS A 413 -12.21 12.13 11.60
C LYS A 413 -12.45 13.60 11.96
N GLY A 414 -11.41 14.40 11.75
CA GLY A 414 -11.35 15.82 12.09
C GLY A 414 -10.62 16.05 13.41
N GLY A 415 -9.97 17.20 13.54
CA GLY A 415 -9.15 17.56 14.71
C GLY A 415 -9.95 17.51 16.02
N ILE A 416 -10.98 18.34 16.13
CA ILE A 416 -11.82 18.42 17.35
C ILE A 416 -12.46 17.05 17.66
N THR A 417 -13.06 16.38 16.66
CA THR A 417 -13.64 15.04 16.81
C THR A 417 -12.64 14.06 17.41
N SER A 418 -11.40 14.05 16.90
CA SER A 418 -10.36 13.12 17.36
C SER A 418 -9.88 13.46 18.76
N SER A 419 -9.70 14.75 19.05
CA SER A 419 -9.27 15.24 20.37
C SER A 419 -10.26 14.82 21.45
N ASP A 420 -11.54 15.12 21.24
CA ASP A 420 -12.60 14.89 22.21
C ASP A 420 -12.94 13.39 22.31
N ALA A 421 -12.89 12.65 21.20
CA ALA A 421 -13.02 11.19 21.22
C ALA A 421 -11.91 10.54 22.07
N ALA A 422 -10.65 10.93 21.91
CA ALA A 422 -9.53 10.38 22.69
C ALA A 422 -9.61 10.77 24.18
N SER A 423 -9.70 12.07 24.46
CA SER A 423 -9.56 12.64 25.81
C SER A 423 -10.83 12.51 26.66
N LYS A 424 -12.01 12.76 26.09
CA LYS A 424 -13.28 12.79 26.84
C LYS A 424 -14.11 11.52 26.64
N GLY A 425 -14.11 10.96 25.43
CA GLY A 425 -14.87 9.76 25.07
C GLY A 425 -14.21 8.49 25.59
N LEU A 426 -12.99 8.21 25.12
CA LEU A 426 -12.16 7.06 25.50
C LEU A 426 -11.40 7.27 26.80
N ARG A 427 -11.30 8.51 27.30
CA ARG A 427 -10.58 8.86 28.54
C ARG A 427 -9.13 8.38 28.55
N MET A 428 -8.49 8.40 27.38
CA MET A 428 -7.05 8.16 27.28
C MET A 428 -6.36 9.29 28.02
N ARG A 429 -5.49 8.98 28.99
CA ARG A 429 -4.65 9.97 29.68
C ARG A 429 -3.25 10.00 29.06
N ARG A 430 -2.72 8.81 28.78
CA ARG A 430 -1.46 8.57 28.08
C ARG A 430 -1.67 7.49 27.02
N ALA A 431 -1.31 7.77 25.77
CA ALA A 431 -1.36 6.82 24.67
C ALA A 431 0.00 6.75 23.97
N GLU A 432 0.33 5.59 23.42
CA GLU A 432 1.48 5.38 22.56
C GLU A 432 1.10 5.73 21.12
N ILE A 433 1.94 6.52 20.45
CA ILE A 433 1.84 6.75 19.01
C ILE A 433 2.50 5.54 18.33
N CYS A 434 1.70 4.66 17.75
CA CYS A 434 2.18 3.41 17.14
C CYS A 434 2.81 3.63 15.75
N GLY A 435 2.43 4.72 15.09
CA GLY A 435 2.80 5.01 13.70
C GLY A 435 1.61 5.55 12.92
N GLN A 436 1.46 5.11 11.68
CA GLN A 436 0.42 5.61 10.77
C GLN A 436 -0.54 4.50 10.32
N ALA A 437 -1.83 4.82 10.18
CA ALA A 437 -2.82 3.93 9.56
C ALA A 437 -2.90 4.13 8.03
N ALA A 438 -2.57 5.34 7.57
CA ALA A 438 -2.34 5.72 6.18
C ALA A 438 -1.33 6.88 6.16
N SER A 439 -0.74 7.21 5.00
CA SER A 439 0.23 8.31 4.92
C SER A 439 -0.34 9.61 5.50
N GLY A 440 0.31 10.16 6.53
CA GLY A 440 -0.15 11.36 7.25
C GLY A 440 -1.40 11.17 8.13
N VAL A 441 -1.77 9.93 8.46
CA VAL A 441 -2.91 9.59 9.33
C VAL A 441 -2.39 8.81 10.55
N PRO A 442 -2.18 9.48 11.70
CA PRO A 442 -1.57 8.87 12.88
C PRO A 442 -2.47 7.86 13.58
N LEU A 443 -1.82 6.91 14.26
CA LEU A 443 -2.43 5.82 15.00
C LEU A 443 -1.93 5.82 16.45
N TRP A 444 -2.85 5.81 17.40
CA TRP A 444 -2.57 5.71 18.82
C TRP A 444 -3.08 4.40 19.42
N ARG A 445 -2.48 3.97 20.53
CA ARG A 445 -2.98 2.90 21.39
C ARG A 445 -2.83 3.30 22.85
N CYS A 446 -3.88 3.12 23.64
CA CYS A 446 -3.84 3.37 25.08
C CYS A 446 -4.15 2.07 25.81
N ASP A 447 -3.17 1.52 26.54
CA ASP A 447 -3.32 0.27 27.31
C ASP A 447 -3.69 0.52 28.78
N GLU A 448 -3.84 1.78 29.19
CA GLU A 448 -4.20 2.13 30.57
C GLU A 448 -5.64 1.71 30.89
N LYS A 449 -5.84 1.08 32.04
CA LYS A 449 -7.16 0.62 32.52
C LYS A 449 -8.19 1.75 32.71
N SER A 450 -7.72 3.00 32.84
CA SER A 450 -8.58 4.18 32.90
C SER A 450 -9.23 4.52 31.56
N SER A 451 -8.66 4.03 30.45
CA SER A 451 -9.29 4.17 29.14
C SER A 451 -10.47 3.23 29.00
N LYS A 452 -11.53 3.68 28.32
CA LYS A 452 -12.74 2.90 28.11
C LYS A 452 -12.48 1.59 27.35
N TYR A 453 -11.60 1.61 26.35
CA TYR A 453 -11.27 0.45 25.53
C TYR A 453 -9.76 0.23 25.46
N PRO A 454 -9.13 -0.30 26.53
CA PRO A 454 -7.68 -0.45 26.58
C PRO A 454 -7.15 -1.35 25.46
N GLY A 455 -6.15 -0.88 24.72
CA GLY A 455 -5.50 -1.60 23.62
C GLY A 455 -6.24 -1.53 22.28
N VAL A 456 -7.36 -0.82 22.17
CA VAL A 456 -8.02 -0.60 20.87
C VAL A 456 -7.21 0.38 20.03
N PRO A 457 -6.83 0.03 18.78
CA PRO A 457 -6.19 0.96 17.86
C PRO A 457 -7.11 2.15 17.55
N PHE A 458 -6.61 3.36 17.78
CA PHE A 458 -7.33 4.62 17.61
C PHE A 458 -6.66 5.48 16.54
N VAL A 459 -7.30 5.58 15.38
CA VAL A 459 -6.83 6.37 14.24
C VAL A 459 -7.31 7.80 14.39
N VAL A 460 -6.36 8.74 14.40
CA VAL A 460 -6.64 10.18 14.34
C VAL A 460 -6.58 10.59 12.87
N PHE A 461 -7.73 10.70 12.21
CA PHE A 461 -7.82 11.00 10.79
C PHE A 461 -7.96 12.52 10.57
N PRO A 462 -6.95 13.22 10.04
CA PRO A 462 -7.01 14.66 9.83
C PRO A 462 -8.11 15.07 8.83
N GLY A 463 -8.69 16.26 9.01
CA GLY A 463 -9.78 16.74 8.15
C GLY A 463 -9.36 17.05 6.70
N ASN A 464 -8.07 17.28 6.46
CA ASN A 464 -7.51 17.79 5.20
C ASN A 464 -6.37 16.92 4.63
N VAL A 465 -6.24 15.67 5.08
CA VAL A 465 -5.21 14.72 4.60
C VAL A 465 -5.87 13.56 3.85
N GLY A 466 -5.14 13.01 2.88
CA GLY A 466 -5.56 11.89 2.05
C GLY A 466 -6.36 12.29 0.80
N GLN A 467 -6.48 11.34 -0.12
CA GLN A 467 -7.36 11.42 -1.29
C GLN A 467 -8.80 11.05 -0.90
N ASP A 468 -9.74 11.20 -1.83
CA ASP A 468 -11.16 10.93 -1.57
C ASP A 468 -11.39 9.45 -1.18
N GLY A 469 -10.65 8.52 -1.77
CA GLY A 469 -10.71 7.09 -1.43
C GLY A 469 -9.99 6.68 -0.13
N THR A 470 -9.12 7.52 0.45
CA THR A 470 -8.20 7.08 1.52
C THR A 470 -8.92 6.54 2.77
N LEU A 471 -10.07 7.11 3.14
CA LEU A 471 -10.86 6.59 4.27
C LEU A 471 -11.48 5.24 3.95
N ARG A 472 -12.05 5.07 2.74
CA ARG A 472 -12.60 3.80 2.26
C ARG A 472 -11.54 2.71 2.26
N ASP A 473 -10.38 3.00 1.66
CA ASP A 473 -9.29 2.02 1.51
C ASP A 473 -8.69 1.62 2.86
N LEU A 474 -8.70 2.53 3.84
CA LEU A 474 -8.29 2.22 5.21
C LEU A 474 -9.33 1.29 5.88
N VAL A 475 -10.62 1.65 5.82
CA VAL A 475 -11.68 0.82 6.39
C VAL A 475 -11.67 -0.56 5.76
N GLU A 476 -11.67 -0.67 4.43
CA GLU A 476 -11.66 -1.93 3.69
C GLU A 476 -10.50 -2.84 4.10
N ARG A 477 -9.29 -2.29 4.24
CA ARG A 477 -8.10 -3.05 4.66
C ARG A 477 -8.19 -3.56 6.09
N TRP A 478 -8.95 -2.88 6.94
CA TRP A 478 -9.08 -3.18 8.37
C TRP A 478 -10.40 -3.90 8.71
N SER A 479 -11.34 -3.95 7.75
CA SER A 479 -12.57 -4.74 7.83
C SER A 479 -12.24 -6.23 7.96
N ILE A 480 -13.12 -6.98 8.62
CA ILE A 480 -13.07 -8.44 8.55
C ILE A 480 -13.26 -8.81 7.09
N PRO A 481 -12.38 -9.65 6.50
CA PRO A 481 -12.58 -10.13 5.15
C PRO A 481 -13.97 -10.76 5.08
N GLU A 482 -14.82 -10.29 4.17
CA GLU A 482 -16.02 -11.04 3.85
C GLU A 482 -15.61 -12.49 3.60
N LYS A 483 -16.39 -13.46 4.09
CA LYS A 483 -16.28 -14.82 3.55
C LYS A 483 -16.40 -14.66 2.05
N SER A 484 -15.29 -14.85 1.34
CA SER A 484 -15.29 -14.81 -0.11
C SER A 484 -16.40 -15.76 -0.55
N THR A 485 -17.41 -15.24 -1.24
CA THR A 485 -18.39 -16.07 -1.94
C THR A 485 -17.73 -16.81 -3.10
N GLN A 486 -16.47 -16.48 -3.43
CA GLN A 486 -15.68 -17.23 -4.38
C GLN A 486 -15.05 -18.46 -3.71
N PRO A 487 -15.05 -19.61 -4.41
CA PRO A 487 -14.40 -20.83 -3.92
C PRO A 487 -12.93 -20.60 -3.59
N GLU A 488 -12.41 -21.31 -2.58
CA GLU A 488 -10.97 -21.36 -2.34
C GLU A 488 -10.23 -22.05 -3.49
N MET A 489 -8.92 -21.76 -3.63
CA MET A 489 -8.08 -22.47 -4.60
C MET A 489 -8.03 -23.95 -4.25
N GLN A 490 -8.29 -24.80 -5.24
CA GLN A 490 -8.23 -26.24 -5.11
C GLN A 490 -6.87 -26.79 -5.57
N TYR A 491 -6.45 -27.93 -5.02
CA TYR A 491 -5.18 -28.57 -5.34
C TYR A 491 -5.38 -30.05 -5.68
N GLN A 492 -4.55 -30.59 -6.56
CA GLN A 492 -4.55 -32.02 -6.91
C GLN A 492 -3.13 -32.55 -7.07
N ASN A 493 -2.98 -33.87 -7.09
CA ASN A 493 -1.68 -34.49 -7.37
C ASN A 493 -1.27 -34.24 -8.82
N LEU A 494 0.03 -34.06 -9.06
CA LEU A 494 0.59 -34.06 -10.41
C LEU A 494 0.69 -35.52 -10.89
N GLY A 495 -0.35 -35.98 -11.56
CA GLY A 495 -0.45 -37.37 -12.02
C GLY A 495 -0.47 -38.33 -10.83
N SER A 496 0.31 -39.40 -10.91
CA SER A 496 0.48 -40.40 -9.84
C SER A 496 1.50 -40.01 -8.76
N THR A 497 2.11 -38.82 -8.85
CA THR A 497 3.14 -38.38 -7.90
C THR A 497 2.56 -37.86 -6.59
N GLY A 498 3.41 -37.68 -5.57
CA GLY A 498 3.05 -37.02 -4.31
C GLY A 498 3.01 -35.48 -4.37
N LEU A 499 3.49 -34.85 -5.47
CA LEU A 499 3.52 -33.40 -5.61
C LEU A 499 2.09 -32.87 -5.80
N LYS A 500 1.70 -31.88 -5.00
CA LYS A 500 0.44 -31.16 -5.15
C LYS A 500 0.65 -29.90 -6.00
N VAL A 501 -0.24 -29.69 -6.97
CA VAL A 501 -0.29 -28.49 -7.81
C VAL A 501 -1.65 -27.82 -7.67
N SER A 502 -1.71 -26.51 -7.86
CA SER A 502 -2.99 -25.79 -7.96
C SER A 502 -3.74 -26.30 -9.19
N ARG A 503 -5.06 -26.53 -9.06
CA ARG A 503 -5.90 -27.10 -10.14
C ARG A 503 -5.91 -26.22 -11.39
N VAL A 504 -5.64 -24.93 -11.22
CA VAL A 504 -5.28 -24.02 -12.31
C VAL A 504 -3.81 -23.65 -12.16
N ILE A 505 -3.07 -23.54 -13.26
CA ILE A 505 -1.66 -23.15 -13.28
C ILE A 505 -1.52 -21.76 -13.88
N LEU A 506 -0.68 -20.91 -13.28
CA LEU A 506 -0.36 -19.60 -13.84
C LEU A 506 0.67 -19.76 -14.96
N GLY A 507 0.30 -19.41 -16.18
CA GLY A 507 1.22 -19.33 -17.31
C GLY A 507 1.93 -17.98 -17.36
N CYS A 508 3.25 -17.98 -17.18
CA CYS A 508 4.09 -16.78 -17.07
C CYS A 508 4.65 -16.29 -18.41
N MET A 509 4.23 -16.86 -19.55
CA MET A 509 4.59 -16.36 -20.89
C MET A 509 4.22 -14.87 -21.09
N GLY A 510 3.24 -14.38 -20.35
CA GLY A 510 2.82 -12.99 -20.38
C GLY A 510 3.73 -12.01 -19.62
N PHE A 511 4.78 -12.48 -18.94
CA PHE A 511 5.67 -11.65 -18.13
C PHE A 511 7.05 -11.56 -18.78
N GLY A 512 7.56 -10.35 -19.00
CA GLY A 512 8.85 -10.14 -19.63
C GLY A 512 9.04 -8.76 -20.25
N ASN A 513 9.92 -8.68 -21.23
CA ASN A 513 10.29 -7.48 -21.96
C ASN A 513 9.29 -7.20 -23.11
N PRO A 514 8.52 -6.09 -23.08
CA PRO A 514 7.56 -5.74 -24.14
C PRO A 514 8.17 -5.59 -25.54
N ASN A 515 9.49 -5.36 -25.64
CA ASN A 515 10.21 -5.26 -26.91
C ASN A 515 10.55 -6.63 -27.53
N TRP A 516 10.26 -7.73 -26.83
CA TRP A 516 10.58 -9.06 -27.31
C TRP A 516 9.79 -9.41 -28.59
N GLN A 517 10.52 -9.76 -29.64
CA GLN A 517 9.99 -9.89 -31.00
C GLN A 517 8.79 -10.84 -31.08
N GLY A 518 7.70 -10.33 -31.66
CA GLY A 518 6.47 -11.09 -31.90
C GLY A 518 5.63 -11.35 -30.66
N SER A 519 5.90 -10.68 -29.53
CA SER A 519 5.08 -10.75 -28.32
C SER A 519 4.90 -9.39 -27.60
N PRO A 520 4.45 -8.31 -28.29
CA PRO A 520 4.33 -6.97 -27.69
C PRO A 520 3.32 -6.84 -26.53
N TRP A 521 2.59 -7.90 -26.21
CA TRP A 521 1.58 -7.96 -25.15
C TRP A 521 2.12 -8.48 -23.81
N VAL A 522 3.43 -8.74 -23.70
CA VAL A 522 4.03 -9.14 -22.41
C VAL A 522 4.15 -7.92 -21.48
N LEU A 523 4.03 -8.18 -20.19
CA LEU A 523 4.03 -7.17 -19.14
C LEU A 523 5.44 -7.00 -18.54
N PRO A 524 5.93 -5.76 -18.35
CA PRO A 524 7.21 -5.51 -17.71
C PRO A 524 7.19 -5.85 -16.21
N ASP A 525 8.35 -5.81 -15.56
CA ASP A 525 8.53 -6.07 -14.13
C ASP A 525 7.52 -5.32 -13.24
N SER A 526 7.33 -4.01 -13.48
CA SER A 526 6.46 -3.15 -12.65
C SER A 526 5.01 -3.61 -12.61
N GLU A 527 4.56 -4.30 -13.67
CA GLU A 527 3.20 -4.81 -13.79
C GLU A 527 3.11 -6.31 -13.43
N SER A 528 4.15 -7.08 -13.73
CA SER A 528 4.17 -8.54 -13.48
C SER A 528 4.40 -8.90 -12.02
N LEU A 529 5.21 -8.13 -11.29
CA LEU A 529 5.56 -8.42 -9.90
C LEU A 529 4.33 -8.41 -8.96
N PRO A 530 3.45 -7.39 -8.99
CA PRO A 530 2.21 -7.40 -8.19
C PRO A 530 1.29 -8.58 -8.52
N LEU A 531 1.23 -8.99 -9.80
CA LEU A 531 0.42 -10.13 -10.24
C LEU A 531 0.93 -11.46 -9.66
N LEU A 532 2.25 -11.68 -9.65
CA LEU A 532 2.82 -12.88 -9.01
C LEU A 532 2.56 -12.92 -7.50
N LYS A 533 2.65 -11.77 -6.83
CA LYS A 533 2.28 -11.65 -5.41
C LYS A 533 0.81 -11.99 -5.20
N ARG A 534 -0.09 -11.43 -6.01
CA ARG A 534 -1.53 -11.70 -5.93
C ARG A 534 -1.85 -13.17 -6.21
N ALA A 535 -1.19 -13.78 -7.18
CA ALA A 535 -1.36 -15.20 -7.48
C ALA A 535 -0.96 -16.07 -6.27
N TYR A 536 0.19 -15.79 -5.65
CA TYR A 536 0.60 -16.47 -4.43
C TYR A 536 -0.39 -16.27 -3.27
N ASP A 537 -0.83 -15.04 -3.03
CA ASP A 537 -1.77 -14.71 -1.95
C ASP A 537 -3.14 -15.37 -2.14
N THR A 538 -3.53 -15.63 -3.38
CA THR A 538 -4.76 -16.36 -3.72
C THR A 538 -4.54 -17.87 -3.86
N GLY A 539 -3.39 -18.41 -3.43
CA GLY A 539 -3.10 -19.84 -3.47
C GLY A 539 -2.81 -20.40 -4.88
N LEU A 540 -2.79 -19.56 -5.92
CA LEU A 540 -2.34 -19.92 -7.26
C LEU A 540 -0.81 -20.00 -7.27
N ASN A 541 -0.28 -21.06 -6.66
CA ASN A 541 1.15 -21.22 -6.35
C ASN A 541 1.89 -22.19 -7.29
N THR A 542 1.25 -22.68 -8.36
CA THR A 542 1.93 -23.42 -9.43
C THR A 542 2.11 -22.50 -10.63
N TRP A 543 3.38 -22.22 -10.98
CA TRP A 543 3.76 -21.26 -12.00
C TRP A 543 4.54 -21.96 -13.12
N GLU A 544 4.09 -21.76 -14.35
CA GLU A 544 4.68 -22.35 -15.54
C GLU A 544 5.36 -21.29 -16.41
N THR A 545 6.58 -21.59 -16.85
CA THR A 545 7.38 -20.74 -17.74
C THR A 545 8.26 -21.58 -18.67
N ALA A 546 9.15 -20.93 -19.41
CA ALA A 546 10.19 -21.56 -20.22
C ALA A 546 11.47 -20.75 -20.18
N ASP A 547 12.61 -21.42 -20.36
CA ASP A 547 13.92 -20.76 -20.43
C ASP A 547 13.99 -19.66 -21.52
N THR A 548 13.27 -19.87 -22.62
CA THR A 548 13.18 -18.95 -23.76
C THR A 548 12.09 -17.88 -23.63
N TYR A 549 11.18 -17.97 -22.64
CA TYR A 549 10.07 -16.99 -22.54
C TYR A 549 10.59 -15.59 -22.23
N SER A 550 10.32 -14.66 -23.14
CA SER A 550 10.93 -13.34 -23.16
C SER A 550 12.45 -13.41 -23.06
N ASN A 551 13.06 -14.37 -23.77
CA ASN A 551 14.50 -14.61 -23.77
C ASN A 551 15.10 -14.80 -22.35
N GLY A 552 14.39 -15.54 -21.50
CA GLY A 552 14.77 -15.79 -20.10
C GLY A 552 14.26 -14.76 -19.10
N HIS A 553 13.74 -13.62 -19.56
CA HIS A 553 13.26 -12.56 -18.66
C HIS A 553 12.07 -12.99 -17.80
N SER A 554 11.21 -13.90 -18.29
CA SER A 554 10.09 -14.43 -17.49
C SER A 554 10.58 -15.13 -16.21
N GLU A 555 11.66 -15.92 -16.31
CA GLU A 555 12.30 -16.58 -15.15
C GLU A 555 12.95 -15.57 -14.19
N LEU A 556 13.55 -14.50 -14.71
CA LEU A 556 14.10 -13.41 -13.89
C LEU A 556 13.02 -12.71 -13.06
N ILE A 557 11.85 -12.43 -13.67
CA ILE A 557 10.72 -11.82 -12.96
C ILE A 557 10.21 -12.73 -11.85
N ILE A 558 10.08 -14.04 -12.10
CA ILE A 558 9.65 -15.00 -11.07
C ILE A 558 10.65 -15.04 -9.90
N GLY A 559 11.94 -15.14 -10.18
CA GLY A 559 12.98 -15.10 -9.15
C GLY A 559 12.95 -13.79 -8.34
N LYS A 560 12.81 -12.65 -9.02
CA LYS A 560 12.66 -11.34 -8.40
C LYS A 560 11.42 -11.24 -7.53
N ALA A 561 10.27 -11.76 -7.97
CA ALA A 561 9.03 -11.77 -7.20
C ALA A 561 9.20 -12.55 -5.89
N MET A 562 9.80 -13.75 -5.96
CA MET A 562 10.01 -14.56 -4.76
C MET A 562 10.88 -13.83 -3.73
N LYS A 563 11.95 -13.19 -4.18
CA LYS A 563 12.86 -12.43 -3.31
C LYS A 563 12.22 -11.14 -2.76
N GLN A 564 11.55 -10.38 -3.61
CA GLN A 564 10.98 -9.07 -3.25
C GLN A 564 9.83 -9.19 -2.24
N TYR A 565 9.02 -10.25 -2.35
CA TYR A 565 7.85 -10.45 -1.51
C TYR A 565 8.05 -11.51 -0.42
N ASP A 566 9.30 -11.95 -0.20
CA ASP A 566 9.66 -12.98 0.78
C ASP A 566 8.79 -14.25 0.66
N ILE A 567 8.55 -14.69 -0.58
CA ILE A 567 7.76 -15.89 -0.86
C ILE A 567 8.67 -17.10 -0.64
N PRO A 568 8.35 -18.00 0.32
CA PRO A 568 9.19 -19.16 0.56
C PRO A 568 9.19 -20.09 -0.65
N ARG A 569 10.38 -20.41 -1.17
CA ARG A 569 10.55 -21.31 -2.33
C ARG A 569 9.81 -22.65 -2.18
N SER A 570 9.72 -23.17 -0.96
CA SER A 570 9.03 -24.43 -0.63
C SER A 570 7.51 -24.37 -0.77
N LYS A 571 6.92 -23.18 -0.91
CA LYS A 571 5.46 -22.98 -1.05
C LYS A 571 5.01 -22.77 -2.50
N VAL A 572 5.93 -22.74 -3.45
CA VAL A 572 5.67 -22.50 -4.87
C VAL A 572 6.14 -23.72 -5.66
N VAL A 573 5.36 -24.13 -6.66
CA VAL A 573 5.75 -25.15 -7.64
C VAL A 573 6.12 -24.45 -8.94
N ILE A 574 7.37 -24.63 -9.40
CA ILE A 574 7.87 -24.03 -10.64
C ILE A 574 8.04 -25.10 -11.71
N ILE A 575 7.36 -24.88 -12.84
CA ILE A 575 7.47 -25.68 -14.06
C ILE A 575 8.23 -24.84 -15.09
N SER A 576 9.39 -25.31 -15.56
CA SER A 576 10.10 -24.66 -16.68
C SER A 576 10.29 -25.62 -17.86
N LYS A 577 10.42 -25.07 -19.06
CA LYS A 577 10.54 -25.79 -20.33
C LYS A 577 11.87 -25.48 -21.01
N ILE A 578 12.41 -26.48 -21.69
CA ILE A 578 13.66 -26.37 -22.46
C ILE A 578 13.48 -26.91 -23.88
N TYR A 579 14.08 -26.24 -24.87
CA TYR A 579 14.33 -26.71 -26.24
C TYR A 579 14.92 -25.58 -27.08
N HIS A 580 14.25 -24.43 -27.08
CA HIS A 580 14.61 -23.26 -27.88
C HIS A 580 15.85 -22.55 -27.32
N PRO A 581 16.56 -21.76 -28.14
CA PRO A 581 17.72 -21.01 -27.65
C PRO A 581 17.31 -19.82 -26.77
N VAL A 582 18.25 -19.40 -25.92
CA VAL A 582 18.22 -18.13 -25.19
C VAL A 582 19.37 -17.28 -25.74
N LEU A 583 19.05 -16.14 -26.34
CA LEU A 583 19.97 -15.28 -27.08
C LEU A 583 20.46 -14.14 -26.18
N GLU A 584 21.34 -14.41 -25.22
CA GLU A 584 21.72 -13.43 -24.20
C GLU A 584 22.26 -12.10 -24.79
N ASP A 585 22.99 -12.17 -25.91
CA ASP A 585 23.57 -11.01 -26.59
C ASP A 585 22.53 -10.15 -27.36
N THR A 586 21.32 -10.68 -27.59
CA THR A 586 20.27 -9.98 -28.36
C THR A 586 18.90 -10.16 -27.68
N PRO A 587 18.67 -9.51 -26.53
CA PRO A 587 17.55 -9.82 -25.63
C PRO A 587 16.15 -9.55 -26.21
N ASP A 588 16.05 -8.68 -27.22
CA ASP A 588 14.80 -8.36 -27.90
C ASP A 588 14.46 -9.33 -29.04
N LEU A 589 15.43 -10.13 -29.51
CA LEU A 589 15.24 -11.02 -30.66
C LEU A 589 14.58 -12.34 -30.27
N ARG A 590 13.92 -12.93 -31.26
CA ARG A 590 13.38 -14.28 -31.18
C ARG A 590 13.79 -15.06 -32.42
N SER A 591 14.64 -16.08 -32.26
CA SER A 591 15.02 -16.95 -33.38
C SER A 591 13.81 -17.73 -33.88
N GLN A 592 13.20 -17.30 -35.00
CA GLN A 592 12.17 -18.05 -35.72
C GLN A 592 12.34 -17.90 -37.25
N PRO A 593 12.58 -19.00 -37.99
CA PRO A 593 12.86 -20.35 -37.48
C PRO A 593 14.26 -20.42 -36.82
N ALA A 594 14.38 -21.23 -35.77
CA ALA A 594 15.68 -21.57 -35.17
C ALA A 594 16.07 -22.98 -35.63
N ALA A 595 17.31 -23.16 -36.07
CA ALA A 595 17.90 -24.46 -36.39
C ALA A 595 19.12 -24.68 -35.49
N ASN A 596 19.37 -25.94 -35.11
CA ASN A 596 20.51 -26.32 -34.28
C ASN A 596 21.80 -26.40 -35.11
N ASP A 597 22.11 -25.34 -35.83
CA ASP A 597 23.22 -25.25 -36.76
C ASP A 597 23.90 -23.87 -36.69
N GLY A 598 25.04 -23.76 -37.39
CA GLY A 598 25.75 -22.49 -37.52
C GLY A 598 26.00 -21.79 -36.16
N PRO A 599 25.63 -20.50 -36.02
CA PRO A 599 25.77 -19.76 -34.77
C PRO A 599 24.99 -20.33 -33.57
N LEU A 600 23.91 -21.07 -33.81
CA LEU A 600 23.05 -21.66 -32.79
C LEU A 600 23.39 -23.13 -32.49
N ALA A 601 24.45 -23.67 -33.08
CA ALA A 601 24.88 -25.04 -32.85
C ALA A 601 25.10 -25.32 -31.35
N ASN A 602 24.41 -26.33 -30.83
CA ASN A 602 24.35 -26.71 -29.41
C ASN A 602 23.69 -25.69 -28.47
N GLN A 603 23.04 -24.65 -28.99
CA GLN A 603 22.28 -23.67 -28.20
C GLN A 603 20.78 -24.00 -28.13
N MET A 604 20.33 -25.04 -28.82
CA MET A 604 18.95 -25.53 -28.80
C MET A 604 18.90 -27.06 -28.92
N GLY A 605 17.70 -27.65 -28.89
CA GLY A 605 17.49 -29.10 -28.91
C GLY A 605 17.63 -29.73 -27.53
N LEU A 606 17.77 -31.06 -27.49
CA LEU A 606 17.75 -31.88 -26.28
C LEU A 606 18.98 -32.79 -26.16
N SER A 607 20.11 -32.38 -26.75
CA SER A 607 21.40 -33.04 -26.46
C SER A 607 21.73 -32.94 -24.97
N ARG A 608 22.52 -33.89 -24.45
CA ARG A 608 22.92 -33.87 -23.04
C ARG A 608 23.55 -32.55 -22.62
N LYS A 609 24.45 -32.00 -23.45
CA LYS A 609 25.09 -30.70 -23.20
C LYS A 609 24.03 -29.61 -23.02
N ARG A 610 23.10 -29.50 -23.98
CA ARG A 610 22.10 -28.43 -23.97
C ARG A 610 21.15 -28.55 -22.78
N ILE A 611 20.70 -29.77 -22.45
CA ILE A 611 19.81 -30.01 -21.30
C ILE A 611 20.44 -29.50 -20.00
N PHE A 612 21.69 -29.87 -19.72
CA PHE A 612 22.37 -29.43 -18.50
C PHE A 612 22.59 -27.92 -18.49
N GLU A 613 23.04 -27.35 -19.61
CA GLU A 613 23.25 -25.91 -19.75
C GLU A 613 21.94 -25.11 -19.55
N ALA A 614 20.82 -25.61 -20.09
CA ALA A 614 19.50 -25.01 -19.95
C ALA A 614 19.08 -24.89 -18.49
N VAL A 615 19.17 -26.01 -17.77
CA VAL A 615 18.73 -26.08 -16.38
C VAL A 615 19.58 -25.19 -15.49
N GLU A 616 20.90 -25.18 -15.69
CA GLU A 616 21.77 -24.23 -14.97
C GLU A 616 21.38 -22.78 -15.26
N GLY A 617 21.07 -22.43 -16.51
CA GLY A 617 20.58 -21.11 -16.87
C GLY A 617 19.27 -20.74 -16.16
N SER A 618 18.29 -21.65 -16.17
CA SER A 618 17.01 -21.48 -15.50
C SER A 618 17.17 -21.30 -13.99
N LEU A 619 17.96 -22.13 -13.32
CA LEU A 619 18.22 -22.03 -11.88
C LEU A 619 18.87 -20.69 -11.51
N ARG A 620 19.82 -20.19 -12.32
CA ARG A 620 20.41 -18.86 -12.13
C ARG A 620 19.39 -17.73 -12.26
N ARG A 621 18.56 -17.74 -13.30
CA ARG A 621 17.56 -16.69 -13.53
C ARG A 621 16.45 -16.68 -12.48
N LEU A 622 15.97 -17.87 -12.11
CA LEU A 622 14.97 -18.05 -11.05
C LEU A 622 15.54 -17.83 -9.63
N GLN A 623 16.87 -17.80 -9.48
CA GLN A 623 17.57 -17.69 -8.20
C GLN A 623 17.15 -18.78 -7.21
N THR A 624 17.10 -20.03 -7.69
CA THR A 624 16.63 -21.18 -6.92
C THR A 624 17.53 -22.40 -7.11
N PRO A 625 17.68 -23.27 -6.09
CA PRO A 625 18.54 -24.45 -6.22
C PRO A 625 17.91 -25.61 -7.02
N TYR A 626 16.60 -25.61 -7.26
CA TYR A 626 15.91 -26.69 -7.98
C TYR A 626 14.68 -26.21 -8.76
N LEU A 627 14.35 -26.95 -9.82
CA LEU A 627 13.04 -26.91 -10.48
C LEU A 627 12.15 -28.02 -9.92
N ASP A 628 10.87 -27.73 -9.68
CA ASP A 628 9.93 -28.81 -9.30
C ASP A 628 9.68 -29.70 -10.51
N VAL A 629 9.40 -29.11 -11.68
CA VAL A 629 9.16 -29.84 -12.92
C VAL A 629 9.99 -29.26 -14.06
N LEU A 630 10.76 -30.11 -14.74
CA LEU A 630 11.39 -29.79 -16.03
C LEU A 630 10.58 -30.42 -17.16
N MET A 631 10.17 -29.60 -18.14
CA MET A 631 9.44 -30.05 -19.31
C MET A 631 10.25 -29.95 -20.60
N LEU A 632 10.09 -30.94 -21.47
CA LEU A 632 10.49 -30.80 -22.87
C LEU A 632 9.51 -29.87 -23.59
N HIS A 633 9.98 -28.76 -24.15
CA HIS A 633 9.11 -27.82 -24.88
C HIS A 633 8.63 -28.42 -26.22
N LYS A 634 9.52 -29.19 -26.87
CA LYS A 634 9.34 -29.85 -28.16
C LYS A 634 10.26 -31.08 -28.24
N LEU A 635 9.91 -32.07 -29.06
CA LEU A 635 10.78 -33.21 -29.34
C LEU A 635 11.98 -32.79 -30.21
N ASP A 636 13.17 -33.19 -29.79
CA ASP A 636 14.35 -33.24 -30.63
C ASP A 636 14.40 -34.59 -31.36
N VAL A 637 14.42 -34.56 -32.68
CA VAL A 637 14.44 -35.76 -33.54
C VAL A 637 15.86 -36.16 -33.96
N GLU A 638 16.86 -35.32 -33.68
CA GLU A 638 18.26 -35.55 -34.01
C GLU A 638 18.99 -36.24 -32.86
N THR A 639 18.60 -35.95 -31.61
CA THR A 639 19.17 -36.58 -30.42
C THR A 639 18.50 -37.93 -30.10
N PRO A 640 19.25 -39.02 -29.88
CA PRO A 640 18.68 -40.31 -29.46
C PRO A 640 17.85 -40.21 -28.18
N VAL A 641 16.70 -40.91 -28.14
CA VAL A 641 15.78 -40.89 -26.99
C VAL A 641 16.46 -41.36 -25.71
N GLU A 642 17.35 -42.34 -25.80
CA GLU A 642 18.13 -42.87 -24.67
C GLU A 642 19.05 -41.80 -24.08
N GLU A 643 19.67 -40.95 -24.90
CA GLU A 643 20.50 -39.85 -24.44
C GLU A 643 19.64 -38.79 -23.72
N ILE A 644 18.52 -38.40 -24.34
CA ILE A 644 17.59 -37.42 -23.77
C ILE A 644 17.10 -37.90 -22.40
N MET A 645 16.53 -39.12 -22.32
CA MET A 645 15.96 -39.63 -21.09
C MET A 645 17.00 -39.85 -20.00
N ARG A 646 18.21 -40.29 -20.36
CA ARG A 646 19.29 -40.42 -19.37
C ARG A 646 19.77 -39.06 -18.86
N ALA A 647 19.90 -38.06 -19.72
CA ALA A 647 20.27 -36.71 -19.30
C ALA A 647 19.24 -36.08 -18.35
N LEU A 648 17.95 -36.25 -18.64
CA LEU A 648 16.87 -35.82 -17.74
C LEU A 648 16.90 -36.55 -16.40
N HIS A 649 17.12 -37.88 -16.41
CA HIS A 649 17.24 -38.66 -15.18
C HIS A 649 18.43 -38.24 -14.33
N ASP A 650 19.59 -38.00 -14.94
CA ASP A 650 20.79 -37.57 -14.21
C ASP A 650 20.57 -36.21 -13.49
N LEU A 651 19.77 -35.30 -14.06
CA LEU A 651 19.38 -34.06 -13.38
C LEU A 651 18.47 -34.29 -12.17
N VAL A 652 17.61 -35.31 -12.24
CA VAL A 652 16.76 -35.72 -11.12
C VAL A 652 17.63 -36.33 -10.00
N VAL A 653 18.55 -37.22 -10.36
CA VAL A 653 19.53 -37.80 -9.42
C VAL A 653 20.40 -36.71 -8.78
N ALA A 654 20.78 -35.68 -9.54
CA ALA A 654 21.52 -34.54 -9.04
C ALA A 654 20.70 -33.58 -8.16
N GLY A 655 19.38 -33.79 -8.01
CA GLY A 655 18.50 -32.96 -7.19
C GLY A 655 18.18 -31.57 -7.77
N LYS A 656 18.59 -31.30 -9.01
CA LYS A 656 18.35 -30.02 -9.71
C LYS A 656 16.92 -29.93 -10.27
N VAL A 657 16.31 -31.08 -10.49
CA VAL A 657 14.94 -31.25 -10.97
C VAL A 657 14.27 -32.32 -10.11
N HIS A 658 13.00 -32.18 -9.75
CA HIS A 658 12.29 -33.21 -8.99
C HIS A 658 11.43 -34.12 -9.87
N TYR A 659 10.71 -33.54 -10.83
CA TYR A 659 9.80 -34.26 -11.72
C TYR A 659 10.05 -33.88 -13.19
N LEU A 660 9.67 -34.79 -14.09
CA LEU A 660 9.82 -34.60 -15.53
C LEU A 660 8.46 -34.46 -16.19
N GLY A 661 8.40 -33.65 -17.24
CA GLY A 661 7.25 -33.59 -18.14
C GLY A 661 7.63 -33.34 -19.60
N ALA A 662 6.62 -33.29 -20.45
CA ALA A 662 6.78 -32.99 -21.87
C ALA A 662 5.70 -32.01 -22.34
N SER A 663 5.86 -31.48 -23.56
CA SER A 663 4.91 -30.60 -24.21
C SER A 663 4.85 -30.97 -25.69
N ASN A 664 3.65 -30.99 -26.27
CA ASN A 664 3.41 -31.19 -27.71
C ASN A 664 4.04 -32.47 -28.31
N LEU A 665 4.03 -33.58 -27.57
CA LEU A 665 4.41 -34.88 -28.10
C LEU A 665 3.17 -35.61 -28.61
N ARG A 666 3.30 -36.26 -29.78
CA ARG A 666 2.31 -37.25 -30.22
C ARG A 666 2.29 -38.42 -29.22
N CYS A 667 1.14 -39.08 -29.06
CA CYS A 667 1.00 -40.20 -28.12
C CYS A 667 2.12 -41.26 -28.28
N TRP A 668 2.43 -41.70 -29.50
CA TRP A 668 3.49 -42.69 -29.74
C TRP A 668 4.90 -42.19 -29.36
N GLN A 669 5.17 -40.88 -29.46
CA GLN A 669 6.45 -40.28 -29.07
C GLN A 669 6.57 -40.28 -27.55
N LEU A 670 5.53 -39.82 -26.85
CA LEU A 670 5.46 -39.87 -25.40
C LEU A 670 5.61 -41.31 -24.90
N ALA A 671 4.87 -42.26 -25.50
CA ALA A 671 4.94 -43.67 -25.15
C ALA A 671 6.36 -44.23 -25.33
N LYS A 672 7.01 -43.97 -26.47
CA LYS A 672 8.39 -44.39 -26.73
C LYS A 672 9.33 -43.90 -25.62
N MET A 673 9.32 -42.62 -25.31
CA MET A 673 10.20 -42.03 -24.28
C MET A 673 9.87 -42.55 -22.88
N GLN A 674 8.58 -42.66 -22.55
CA GLN A 674 8.09 -43.16 -21.27
C GLN A 674 8.57 -44.60 -21.01
N PHE A 675 8.43 -45.48 -22.01
CA PHE A 675 8.87 -46.86 -21.88
C PHE A 675 10.38 -47.01 -21.94
N THR A 676 11.10 -46.18 -22.71
CA THR A 676 12.58 -46.13 -22.64
C THR A 676 13.03 -45.85 -21.21
N ALA A 677 12.47 -44.84 -20.53
CA ALA A 677 12.82 -44.57 -19.14
C ALA A 677 12.52 -45.76 -18.21
N LYS A 678 11.32 -46.34 -18.32
CA LYS A 678 10.92 -47.50 -17.49
C LYS A 678 11.82 -48.71 -17.70
N MET A 679 12.18 -49.03 -18.95
CA MET A 679 13.04 -50.19 -19.28
C MET A 679 14.46 -50.04 -18.71
N HIS A 680 14.96 -48.81 -18.59
CA HIS A 680 16.28 -48.53 -18.04
C HIS A 680 16.27 -48.19 -16.54
N GLY A 681 15.11 -48.19 -15.87
CA GLY A 681 14.98 -47.76 -14.47
C GLY A 681 15.23 -46.27 -14.26
N TRP A 682 15.09 -45.45 -15.30
CA TRP A 682 15.22 -44.00 -15.25
C TRP A 682 13.89 -43.33 -14.87
N THR A 683 13.98 -42.05 -14.50
CA THR A 683 12.81 -41.26 -14.10
C THR A 683 11.84 -41.09 -15.28
N PRO A 684 10.59 -41.54 -15.18
CA PRO A 684 9.59 -41.35 -16.23
C PRO A 684 8.93 -39.97 -16.17
N PHE A 685 8.15 -39.61 -17.19
CA PHE A 685 7.35 -38.39 -17.18
C PHE A 685 6.16 -38.51 -16.23
N SER A 686 5.91 -37.42 -15.50
CA SER A 686 4.79 -37.26 -14.55
C SER A 686 3.66 -36.39 -15.12
N CYS A 687 3.94 -35.60 -16.15
CA CYS A 687 2.94 -34.73 -16.78
C CYS A 687 3.25 -34.42 -18.26
N ILE A 688 2.23 -33.97 -18.99
CA ILE A 688 2.35 -33.43 -20.35
C ILE A 688 1.51 -32.16 -20.50
N SER A 689 2.00 -31.20 -21.30
CA SER A 689 1.33 -29.95 -21.64
C SER A 689 0.93 -29.92 -23.13
N PRO A 690 -0.23 -30.45 -23.51
CA PRO A 690 -0.72 -30.40 -24.89
C PRO A 690 -1.57 -29.13 -25.16
N LEU A 691 -1.83 -28.84 -26.45
CA LEU A 691 -2.92 -27.94 -26.81
C LEU A 691 -4.23 -28.69 -26.63
N TRP A 692 -5.07 -28.25 -25.69
CA TRP A 692 -6.38 -28.87 -25.50
C TRP A 692 -7.36 -27.83 -24.96
N ASN A 693 -8.46 -27.65 -25.68
CA ASN A 693 -9.56 -26.74 -25.35
C ASN A 693 -10.79 -27.11 -26.22
N LEU A 694 -11.91 -26.42 -26.04
CA LEU A 694 -13.14 -26.71 -26.78
C LEU A 694 -13.00 -26.59 -28.31
N LEU A 695 -12.02 -25.83 -28.82
CA LEU A 695 -11.76 -25.67 -30.27
C LEU A 695 -10.66 -26.59 -30.80
N TYR A 696 -9.96 -27.34 -29.94
CA TYR A 696 -8.92 -28.28 -30.35
C TYR A 696 -8.87 -29.48 -29.40
N ARG A 697 -9.35 -30.64 -29.88
CA ARG A 697 -9.57 -31.86 -29.09
C ARG A 697 -8.94 -33.11 -29.71
N GLU A 698 -7.98 -32.94 -30.62
CA GLU A 698 -7.34 -34.08 -31.33
C GLU A 698 -6.61 -35.06 -30.37
N GLU A 699 -6.24 -34.59 -29.18
CA GLU A 699 -5.56 -35.40 -28.16
C GLU A 699 -6.46 -36.45 -27.48
N GLU A 700 -7.79 -36.32 -27.61
CA GLU A 700 -8.75 -37.16 -26.89
C GLU A 700 -8.78 -38.62 -27.36
N ARG A 701 -8.33 -38.90 -28.59
CA ARG A 701 -8.36 -40.25 -29.16
C ARG A 701 -7.31 -41.18 -28.53
N GLU A 702 -6.09 -40.69 -28.37
CA GLU A 702 -4.93 -41.53 -28.01
C GLU A 702 -4.13 -40.97 -26.82
N LEU A 703 -3.82 -39.68 -26.83
CA LEU A 703 -2.95 -39.09 -25.80
C LEU A 703 -3.64 -39.06 -24.44
N VAL A 704 -4.89 -38.60 -24.36
CA VAL A 704 -5.63 -38.50 -23.09
C VAL A 704 -5.83 -39.88 -22.44
N PRO A 705 -6.32 -40.92 -23.15
CA PRO A 705 -6.40 -42.27 -22.59
C PRO A 705 -5.05 -42.82 -22.12
N PHE A 706 -3.98 -42.63 -22.92
CA PHE A 706 -2.63 -43.07 -22.55
C PHE A 706 -2.12 -42.37 -21.28
N CYS A 707 -2.33 -41.06 -21.15
CA CYS A 707 -1.93 -40.32 -19.95
C CYS A 707 -2.69 -40.82 -18.72
N ARG A 708 -3.98 -41.10 -18.85
CA ARG A 708 -4.81 -41.67 -17.78
C ARG A 708 -4.34 -43.06 -17.36
N SER A 709 -3.99 -43.94 -18.30
CA SER A 709 -3.49 -45.29 -17.99
C SER A 709 -2.12 -45.28 -17.31
N GLU A 710 -1.26 -44.35 -17.70
CA GLU A 710 0.11 -44.23 -17.19
C GLU A 710 0.24 -43.33 -15.96
N GLY A 711 -0.85 -42.73 -15.49
CA GLY A 711 -0.85 -41.81 -14.36
C GLY A 711 -0.07 -40.52 -14.62
N ILE A 712 -0.12 -40.02 -15.85
CA ILE A 712 0.52 -38.78 -16.32
C ILE A 712 -0.50 -37.63 -16.25
N ALA A 713 -0.16 -36.55 -15.55
CA ALA A 713 -1.02 -35.37 -15.47
C ALA A 713 -1.11 -34.64 -16.83
N ILE A 714 -2.26 -34.09 -17.16
CA ILE A 714 -2.45 -33.29 -18.38
C ILE A 714 -2.58 -31.82 -17.98
N LEU A 715 -1.70 -30.97 -18.51
CA LEU A 715 -1.60 -29.54 -18.21
C LEU A 715 -1.86 -28.69 -19.48
N PRO A 716 -3.11 -28.54 -19.94
CA PRO A 716 -3.40 -27.90 -21.21
C PRO A 716 -2.90 -26.47 -21.29
N TRP A 717 -2.16 -26.14 -22.36
CA TRP A 717 -1.83 -24.75 -22.67
C TRP A 717 -2.86 -24.14 -23.64
N SER A 718 -2.99 -22.82 -23.61
CA SER A 718 -4.05 -22.09 -24.33
C SER A 718 -5.46 -22.65 -24.07
N PRO A 719 -5.88 -22.83 -22.81
CA PRO A 719 -7.20 -23.39 -22.45
C PRO A 719 -8.37 -22.56 -22.97
N LEU A 720 -8.16 -21.26 -23.20
CA LEU A 720 -9.17 -20.34 -23.75
C LEU A 720 -8.99 -20.07 -25.25
N ALA A 721 -8.25 -20.91 -25.98
CA ALA A 721 -7.95 -20.72 -27.41
C ALA A 721 -7.45 -19.29 -27.72
N ARG A 722 -6.41 -18.86 -27.00
CA ARG A 722 -5.84 -17.49 -27.07
C ARG A 722 -6.87 -16.36 -26.85
N GLY A 723 -7.94 -16.66 -26.11
CA GLY A 723 -8.98 -15.73 -25.71
C GLY A 723 -10.28 -15.84 -26.52
N LEU A 724 -10.37 -16.72 -27.52
CA LEU A 724 -11.60 -16.95 -28.30
C LEU A 724 -12.72 -17.55 -27.45
N LEU A 725 -12.39 -18.45 -26.51
CA LEU A 725 -13.37 -19.06 -25.60
C LEU A 725 -13.70 -18.18 -24.37
N GLY A 726 -13.13 -16.97 -24.29
CA GLY A 726 -13.37 -16.04 -23.19
C GLY A 726 -14.41 -14.96 -23.50
N ARG A 727 -15.01 -14.97 -24.70
CA ARG A 727 -15.89 -13.91 -25.19
C ARG A 727 -16.76 -14.37 -26.36
N PRO A 728 -17.82 -13.62 -26.71
CA PRO A 728 -18.62 -13.89 -27.91
C PRO A 728 -17.76 -13.85 -29.17
N TYR A 729 -18.08 -14.71 -30.15
CA TYR A 729 -17.22 -15.00 -31.31
C TYR A 729 -16.80 -13.75 -32.10
N HIS A 730 -17.73 -12.82 -32.32
CA HIS A 730 -17.51 -11.60 -33.12
C HIS A 730 -16.82 -10.46 -32.35
N LYS A 731 -16.55 -10.62 -31.05
CA LYS A 731 -15.97 -9.56 -30.20
C LYS A 731 -14.43 -9.55 -30.29
N GLN A 732 -13.86 -8.37 -30.56
CA GLN A 732 -12.40 -8.18 -30.62
C GLN A 732 -11.80 -7.62 -29.32
N THR A 733 -10.49 -7.82 -29.15
CA THR A 733 -9.65 -7.28 -28.06
C THR A 733 -8.34 -6.74 -28.63
N ALA A 734 -7.63 -5.90 -27.85
CA ALA A 734 -6.30 -5.39 -28.24
C ALA A 734 -5.33 -6.52 -28.65
N ARG A 735 -5.30 -7.63 -27.87
CA ARG A 735 -4.48 -8.80 -28.20
C ARG A 735 -4.91 -9.50 -29.49
N SER A 736 -6.21 -9.67 -29.74
CA SER A 736 -6.68 -10.37 -30.95
C SER A 736 -6.43 -9.61 -32.25
N GLN A 737 -6.18 -8.30 -32.18
CA GLN A 737 -5.84 -7.50 -33.35
C GLN A 737 -4.39 -7.71 -33.81
N VAL A 738 -3.48 -7.99 -32.86
CA VAL A 738 -2.03 -8.11 -33.11
C VAL A 738 -1.52 -9.56 -33.14
N ASP A 739 -2.31 -10.52 -32.66
CA ASP A 739 -1.90 -11.91 -32.52
C ASP A 739 -2.21 -12.75 -33.77
N ALA A 740 -1.28 -12.77 -34.73
CA ALA A 740 -1.41 -13.49 -35.99
C ALA A 740 -1.62 -15.01 -35.82
N LYS A 741 -1.15 -15.61 -34.71
CA LYS A 741 -1.25 -17.05 -34.45
C LYS A 741 -2.67 -17.51 -34.16
N THR A 742 -3.47 -16.68 -33.50
CA THR A 742 -4.89 -17.00 -33.24
C THR A 742 -5.63 -17.22 -34.55
N LYS A 743 -5.42 -16.33 -35.53
CA LYS A 743 -6.00 -16.49 -36.87
C LYS A 743 -5.44 -17.71 -37.58
N GLN A 744 -4.21 -18.13 -37.36
CA GLN A 744 -3.62 -19.29 -38.03
C GLN A 744 -4.15 -20.62 -37.49
N TRP A 745 -4.31 -20.74 -36.17
CA TRP A 745 -4.60 -22.01 -35.49
C TRP A 745 -6.10 -22.30 -35.33
N PHE A 746 -6.94 -21.28 -35.24
CA PHE A 746 -8.38 -21.42 -35.04
C PHE A 746 -9.13 -20.82 -36.25
N LYS A 747 -9.34 -21.66 -37.27
CA LYS A 747 -10.11 -21.37 -38.49
C LYS A 747 -11.09 -22.50 -38.82
N GLY A 748 -11.48 -23.28 -37.82
CA GLY A 748 -12.41 -24.39 -38.03
C GLY A 748 -13.77 -23.87 -38.46
N GLU A 749 -14.43 -24.55 -39.39
CA GLU A 749 -15.81 -24.23 -39.77
C GLU A 749 -16.77 -24.36 -38.56
N GLN A 750 -16.39 -25.16 -37.56
CA GLN A 750 -17.14 -25.35 -36.32
C GLN A 750 -16.92 -24.29 -35.24
N ASP A 751 -15.91 -23.42 -35.37
CA ASP A 751 -15.44 -22.61 -34.24
C ASP A 751 -16.53 -21.66 -33.72
N GLU A 752 -17.31 -21.06 -34.63
CA GLU A 752 -18.45 -20.19 -34.28
C GLU A 752 -19.54 -20.95 -33.53
N ALA A 753 -19.87 -22.16 -33.96
CA ALA A 753 -20.89 -23.00 -33.33
C ALA A 753 -20.47 -23.42 -31.92
N VAL A 754 -19.20 -23.82 -31.73
CA VAL A 754 -18.67 -24.20 -30.41
C VAL A 754 -18.66 -22.99 -29.46
N VAL A 755 -18.18 -21.82 -29.92
CA VAL A 755 -18.18 -20.60 -29.10
C VAL A 755 -19.60 -20.16 -28.74
N GLY A 756 -20.55 -20.26 -29.68
CA GLY A 756 -21.95 -19.94 -29.43
C GLY A 756 -22.61 -20.83 -28.37
N LYS A 757 -22.30 -22.14 -28.36
CA LYS A 757 -22.79 -23.05 -27.30
C LYS A 757 -22.18 -22.73 -25.93
N LEU A 758 -20.89 -22.39 -25.88
CA LEU A 758 -20.24 -21.95 -24.66
C LEU A 758 -20.86 -20.66 -24.12
N GLU A 759 -21.13 -19.70 -24.99
CA GLU A 759 -21.79 -18.44 -24.65
C GLU A 759 -23.18 -18.70 -24.04
N ALA A 760 -24.02 -19.48 -24.73
CA ALA A 760 -25.35 -19.81 -24.25
C ALA A 760 -25.34 -20.54 -22.90
N LEU A 761 -24.42 -21.48 -22.68
CA LEU A 761 -24.30 -22.18 -21.40
C LEU A 761 -23.80 -21.24 -20.28
N ALA A 762 -22.85 -20.37 -20.59
CA ALA A 762 -22.33 -19.39 -19.63
C ALA A 762 -23.41 -18.41 -19.16
N GLU A 763 -24.24 -17.92 -20.09
CA GLU A 763 -25.40 -17.08 -19.78
C GLU A 763 -26.41 -17.80 -18.87
N ARG A 764 -26.78 -19.05 -19.19
CA ARG A 764 -27.72 -19.84 -18.36
C ARG A 764 -27.21 -20.05 -16.94
N LYS A 765 -25.90 -20.20 -16.76
CA LYS A 765 -25.27 -20.39 -15.44
C LYS A 765 -24.98 -19.08 -14.71
N GLY A 766 -25.13 -17.92 -15.35
CA GLY A 766 -24.74 -16.63 -14.79
C GLY A 766 -23.23 -16.55 -14.51
N ARG A 767 -22.42 -17.16 -15.37
CA ARG A 767 -20.95 -17.25 -15.22
C ARG A 767 -20.24 -16.69 -16.43
N SER A 768 -18.96 -16.36 -16.28
CA SER A 768 -18.13 -15.95 -17.43
C SER A 768 -17.84 -17.14 -18.37
N MET A 769 -17.77 -16.90 -19.68
CA MET A 769 -17.39 -17.94 -20.66
C MET A 769 -16.02 -18.55 -20.33
N ALA A 770 -15.09 -17.72 -19.85
CA ALA A 770 -13.78 -18.17 -19.40
C ALA A 770 -13.86 -19.14 -18.22
N ALA A 771 -14.74 -18.88 -17.24
CA ALA A 771 -14.96 -19.79 -16.11
C ALA A 771 -15.55 -21.13 -16.58
N VAL A 772 -16.55 -21.12 -17.47
CA VAL A 772 -17.17 -22.36 -17.98
C VAL A 772 -16.19 -23.18 -18.84
N ALA A 773 -15.43 -22.55 -19.73
CA ALA A 773 -14.41 -23.24 -20.54
C ALA A 773 -13.28 -23.83 -19.68
N THR A 774 -12.85 -23.10 -18.65
CA THR A 774 -11.86 -23.59 -17.69
C THR A 774 -12.44 -24.75 -16.86
N ALA A 775 -13.69 -24.64 -16.39
CA ALA A 775 -14.37 -25.68 -15.65
C ALA A 775 -14.52 -26.97 -16.47
N TRP A 776 -14.77 -26.87 -17.78
CA TRP A 776 -14.80 -28.04 -18.67
C TRP A 776 -13.46 -28.79 -18.65
N LEU A 777 -12.33 -28.09 -18.80
CA LEU A 777 -11.00 -28.73 -18.70
C LEU A 777 -10.73 -29.33 -17.32
N LEU A 778 -11.17 -28.66 -16.24
CA LEU A 778 -11.09 -29.18 -14.89
C LEU A 778 -11.95 -30.45 -14.71
N HIS A 779 -13.12 -30.51 -15.33
CA HIS A 779 -14.02 -31.66 -15.34
C HIS A 779 -13.38 -32.86 -16.05
N GLN A 780 -12.57 -32.62 -17.09
CA GLN A 780 -11.80 -33.67 -17.78
C GLN A 780 -10.64 -34.24 -16.94
N GLY A 781 -10.38 -33.70 -15.76
CA GLY A 781 -9.31 -34.12 -14.84
C GLY A 781 -7.95 -33.44 -15.08
N SER A 782 -7.91 -32.38 -15.90
CA SER A 782 -6.67 -31.67 -16.25
C SER A 782 -6.38 -30.48 -15.32
N CYS A 783 -5.17 -29.91 -15.40
CA CYS A 783 -4.82 -28.63 -14.76
C CYS A 783 -4.45 -27.57 -15.82
N PRO A 784 -5.39 -26.74 -16.29
CA PRO A 784 -5.14 -25.80 -17.37
C PRO A 784 -4.15 -24.68 -16.98
N ILE A 785 -3.28 -24.32 -17.93
CA ILE A 785 -2.29 -23.24 -17.82
C ILE A 785 -2.90 -21.95 -18.37
N LEU A 786 -3.25 -21.01 -17.48
CA LEU A 786 -3.93 -19.76 -17.81
C LEU A 786 -2.97 -18.56 -17.76
N GLY A 787 -3.01 -17.72 -18.80
CA GLY A 787 -2.32 -16.43 -18.80
C GLY A 787 -3.18 -15.34 -18.15
N LEU A 788 -2.87 -14.99 -16.90
CA LEU A 788 -3.65 -14.06 -16.09
C LEU A 788 -2.92 -12.72 -15.96
N ALA A 789 -3.23 -11.81 -16.89
CA ALA A 789 -2.52 -10.53 -17.05
C ALA A 789 -3.11 -9.35 -16.26
N THR A 790 -4.05 -9.58 -15.33
CA THR A 790 -4.66 -8.53 -14.48
C THR A 790 -5.08 -9.11 -13.12
N ASP A 791 -5.16 -8.27 -12.09
CA ASP A 791 -5.59 -8.68 -10.73
C ASP A 791 -6.96 -9.35 -10.75
N SER A 792 -7.93 -8.73 -11.42
CA SER A 792 -9.29 -9.29 -11.54
C SER A 792 -9.31 -10.68 -12.18
N ARG A 793 -8.42 -10.97 -13.15
CA ARG A 793 -8.34 -12.30 -13.76
C ARG A 793 -7.74 -13.34 -12.81
N ILE A 794 -6.81 -12.94 -11.95
CA ILE A 794 -6.23 -13.81 -10.92
C ILE A 794 -7.29 -14.19 -9.88
N GLU A 795 -8.09 -13.23 -9.43
CA GLU A 795 -9.14 -13.49 -8.45
C GLU A 795 -10.27 -14.34 -9.07
N ASN A 796 -10.77 -13.94 -10.23
CA ASN A 796 -11.91 -14.58 -10.87
C ASN A 796 -11.62 -15.98 -11.40
N VAL A 797 -10.36 -16.45 -11.44
CA VAL A 797 -10.04 -17.81 -11.88
C VAL A 797 -10.74 -18.88 -11.04
N ARG A 798 -11.02 -18.56 -9.77
CA ARG A 798 -11.73 -19.42 -8.83
C ARG A 798 -13.21 -19.61 -9.16
N GLU A 799 -13.79 -18.73 -9.98
CA GLU A 799 -15.16 -18.87 -10.47
C GLU A 799 -15.38 -20.22 -11.17
N ALA A 800 -14.36 -20.74 -11.86
CA ALA A 800 -14.41 -22.04 -12.52
C ALA A 800 -14.68 -23.20 -11.54
N PHE A 801 -14.30 -23.08 -10.26
CA PHE A 801 -14.56 -24.12 -9.26
C PHE A 801 -16.02 -24.14 -8.77
N ALA A 802 -16.80 -23.10 -9.07
CA ALA A 802 -18.22 -23.02 -8.75
C ALA A 802 -19.13 -23.47 -9.92
N VAL A 803 -18.55 -23.90 -11.04
CA VAL A 803 -19.28 -24.39 -12.20
C VAL A 803 -19.47 -25.90 -12.07
N GLU A 804 -20.70 -26.31 -11.79
CA GLU A 804 -21.12 -27.71 -11.85
C GLU A 804 -21.87 -27.97 -13.16
N PHE A 805 -21.58 -29.10 -13.80
CA PHE A 805 -22.23 -29.50 -15.05
C PHE A 805 -23.35 -30.52 -14.78
N GLU A 806 -24.55 -30.19 -15.23
CA GLU A 806 -25.70 -31.07 -15.23
C GLU A 806 -25.59 -32.15 -16.32
N PRO A 807 -26.33 -33.27 -16.20
CA PRO A 807 -26.34 -34.31 -17.22
C PRO A 807 -26.62 -33.74 -18.62
N GLY A 808 -25.67 -33.92 -19.54
CA GLY A 808 -25.79 -33.48 -20.94
C GLY A 808 -25.16 -32.13 -21.28
N GLU A 809 -24.83 -31.27 -20.31
CA GLU A 809 -24.23 -29.95 -20.60
C GLU A 809 -22.79 -30.06 -21.14
N VAL A 810 -22.01 -31.03 -20.63
CA VAL A 810 -20.68 -31.33 -21.18
C VAL A 810 -20.81 -31.78 -22.64
N ARG A 811 -21.80 -32.63 -22.92
CA ARG A 811 -22.09 -33.11 -24.27
C ARG A 811 -22.53 -31.96 -25.19
N GLU A 812 -23.34 -31.02 -24.69
CA GLU A 812 -23.74 -29.82 -25.44
C GLU A 812 -22.52 -29.05 -25.94
N LEU A 813 -21.55 -28.75 -25.05
CA LEU A 813 -20.30 -28.06 -25.39
C LEU A 813 -19.47 -28.83 -26.43
N GLU A 814 -19.55 -30.15 -26.39
CA GLU A 814 -18.71 -31.05 -27.19
C GLU A 814 -19.30 -31.43 -28.55
N ASP A 815 -20.63 -31.46 -28.69
CA ASP A 815 -21.34 -32.01 -29.85
C ASP A 815 -21.11 -31.22 -31.16
N ALA A 816 -20.72 -29.93 -31.06
CA ALA A 816 -20.42 -29.11 -32.22
C ALA A 816 -19.00 -29.30 -32.74
N TYR A 817 -18.13 -30.01 -32.01
CA TYR A 817 -16.74 -30.20 -32.41
C TYR A 817 -16.62 -31.17 -33.59
N GLY A 818 -15.92 -30.74 -34.64
CA GLY A 818 -15.46 -31.57 -35.74
C GLY A 818 -13.95 -31.73 -35.73
N SER A 819 -13.42 -32.79 -36.36
CA SER A 819 -11.97 -33.00 -36.45
C SER A 819 -11.28 -31.86 -37.18
N VAL A 820 -10.18 -31.36 -36.63
CA VAL A 820 -9.37 -30.30 -37.24
C VAL A 820 -8.01 -30.82 -37.68
N GLN A 821 -7.33 -30.06 -38.53
CA GLN A 821 -5.94 -30.37 -38.87
C GLN A 821 -5.07 -30.21 -37.61
N MET A 822 -4.27 -31.23 -37.31
CA MET A 822 -3.32 -31.14 -36.20
C MET A 822 -2.35 -29.98 -36.41
N ILE A 823 -2.17 -29.17 -35.37
CA ILE A 823 -1.26 -28.03 -35.40
C ILE A 823 0.16 -28.54 -35.20
N GLU A 824 1.03 -28.34 -36.19
CA GLU A 824 2.46 -28.62 -36.05
C GLU A 824 3.12 -27.51 -35.23
N MET A 825 3.71 -27.90 -34.10
CA MET A 825 4.35 -27.05 -33.08
C MET A 825 5.87 -27.09 -33.20
#